data_AF-A0A5N6LBL5-F1
#
_entry.id   AF-A0A5N6LBL5-F1
#
_cell.length_a   1.000
_cell.length_b   1.000
_cell.length_c   1.000
_cell.angle_alpha   90.00
_cell.angle_beta   90.00
_cell.angle_gamma   90.00
#
_symmetry.space_group_name_H-M   'P 1'
#
loop_
_entity.id
_entity.type
_entity.pdbx_description
1 polymer ?
#
loop_
_entity_poly.entity_id
_entity_poly.type
_entity_poly.pdbx_seq_one_letter_code
_entity_poly.pdbx_strand_id
1 'polypeptide(L)'
;MAGAKGEKPAKAEKSAAVAKSSKGRKKETGLGLTNTKDGNFGEWYSEVVTNGEMIEYYEISGCYILRPWAMAVWEEMQNFFDPEIKKMKIKTCYFPLFVSNNVLQKEKDHIEGFAPEVAWVTRSGDSDLEVPIAIRPTSETVMYPYYSKWIRGHRDLPLKLNQWCNVVRWEFSNPTPFIRSREFLWQEGHTAFATKEEADTEVLEILELYRRLYEEYLAVPVVKGKKSEMEKFAGGLYTTSVEAFIPNTGRGVQGATSHCLGQNFAKMFEINFEDEKGEKAMVWQNSWAYSTRTIGVMVMVHGDDKGLVLPPKVSAVQVIVIHVPYKDADVKEIMSACSATVKTLCDLGIRAEADLRENYSPGWKYSHWEMKGVPLRIEIGPKDLANNQVRAVRRDNGEKIDIPMADLADKVKVMLDNIQQSMFDVAKQKRDACIQVTKTWDEFIEALGQKKLILAPWCDEEEVEKEVKTKTKGETGAAKTLCSPFEQPELPEVAIMACMKLGSKADAFQKQGQAWFCTTGLPSDIVVEVEDMSFHLHKFPLLSRSGVMERLIADASEKGDTNCAINLTGVPGGAKTFELVAKFCYGVKHEITASNVVHLRCAAAYLEMTEEYGENNLISQTEIFFNQVVLKNWKDSLKSLQTCGDENIISHAEELNITKRCIESLAVKASTDPNLFGWPMIDHGGPMQSPGGSVLWNGISTGARPKNVSSDWWYDDVSSLTLPLYKRLALAMEARGIKQEIIAGSLEYYAKKYVPGLSRRKSAPVGPTATEPPAAEDQKILLEEVDRLLPMQKGLVSTKFLFGLLKTALILRASLSCILNLEKRIGLQLDQATLEDLLMPNFSNTMETLYNIECVQRMVEHFMAIDQATGGASPCSIEDERLLGSPSLTPVTMVAKLIDGYLAEVAPDINLKLPKFMSLAEAVPEYARPLDDGLYRAIDIYLKSHPWLADSDREQLCRLMDCQKLSLEACTHAAQNERLPLRIIVQVLFFEQLQLRTSIAGCFLVSDNLADGSRQFRSGLGAPSQEGGWTTAVRENQVLKVGMDSMRMRVSELEKECSNMKQEIEKLGRVKGGSGGGSTWGNMSRKFGFKFKSQMCSAQEGSVSKQNKAVGKLEKGRGKQHKHKKDLSWEG
;
A
#
# COMPACT_ATOMS: atom_id res chain seq x y z
N MET A 1 -71.53 -42.92 17.91
CA MET A 1 -71.28 -44.34 17.55
C MET A 1 -70.20 -44.37 16.49
N ALA A 2 -69.22 -45.26 16.67
CA ALA A 2 -68.23 -45.73 15.69
C ALA A 2 -67.35 -44.63 15.01
N GLY A 3 -66.03 -44.58 15.16
CA GLY A 3 -65.09 -45.66 15.40
C GLY A 3 -64.83 -46.47 14.13
N ALA A 4 -64.11 -45.89 13.16
CA ALA A 4 -63.45 -46.62 12.10
C ALA A 4 -62.07 -45.99 11.84
N LYS A 5 -61.04 -46.78 12.14
CA LYS A 5 -59.61 -46.49 12.05
C LYS A 5 -59.18 -46.38 10.60
N GLY A 6 -58.57 -45.26 10.22
CA GLY A 6 -57.74 -45.15 9.02
C GLY A 6 -56.29 -45.45 9.38
N GLU A 7 -55.69 -46.41 8.70
CA GLU A 7 -54.27 -46.79 8.82
C GLU A 7 -53.34 -45.64 8.42
N LYS A 8 -52.35 -45.36 9.26
CA LYS A 8 -51.14 -44.60 8.92
C LYS A 8 -49.95 -45.57 8.97
N PRO A 9 -49.09 -45.62 7.94
CA PRO A 9 -47.90 -46.46 7.96
C PRO A 9 -46.88 -45.94 8.99
N ALA A 10 -46.26 -46.88 9.69
CA ALA A 10 -45.31 -46.67 10.76
C ALA A 10 -44.10 -45.82 10.32
N LYS A 11 -43.66 -44.93 11.21
CA LYS A 11 -42.35 -44.26 11.15
C LYS A 11 -41.24 -45.33 11.15
N ALA A 12 -40.47 -45.37 10.07
CA ALA A 12 -39.18 -46.05 10.05
C ALA A 12 -38.12 -45.12 10.65
N GLU A 13 -37.73 -45.41 11.90
CA GLU A 13 -36.50 -44.92 12.52
C GLU A 13 -35.30 -45.48 11.73
N LYS A 14 -34.46 -44.59 11.18
CA LYS A 14 -33.17 -44.99 10.61
C LYS A 14 -32.21 -45.29 11.77
N SER A 15 -31.94 -46.58 11.95
CA SER A 15 -30.94 -47.14 12.83
C SER A 15 -29.53 -46.74 12.37
N ALA A 16 -28.91 -45.80 13.10
CA ALA A 16 -27.46 -45.68 13.14
C ALA A 16 -26.91 -46.86 13.96
N ALA A 17 -26.44 -47.90 13.28
CA ALA A 17 -25.78 -49.03 13.92
C ALA A 17 -24.38 -48.58 14.39
N VAL A 18 -24.30 -48.23 15.67
CA VAL A 18 -23.06 -48.09 16.44
C VAL A 18 -22.41 -49.47 16.52
N ALA A 19 -21.37 -49.70 15.72
CA ALA A 19 -20.42 -50.77 15.96
C ALA A 19 -19.62 -50.43 17.23
N LYS A 20 -19.99 -51.07 18.35
CA LYS A 20 -19.23 -51.04 19.61
C LYS A 20 -17.83 -51.61 19.36
N SER A 21 -16.84 -50.75 19.11
CA SER A 21 -15.45 -51.06 19.40
C SER A 21 -15.22 -50.86 20.90
N SER A 22 -14.64 -51.87 21.54
CA SER A 22 -14.31 -51.89 22.96
C SER A 22 -13.50 -50.65 23.34
N LYS A 23 -14.05 -49.79 24.22
CA LYS A 23 -13.33 -48.70 24.89
C LYS A 23 -12.23 -49.29 25.79
N GLY A 24 -11.05 -49.53 25.22
CA GLY A 24 -9.80 -49.43 25.95
C GLY A 24 -9.50 -47.94 26.15
N ARG A 25 -9.47 -47.46 27.40
CA ARG A 25 -8.98 -46.12 27.74
C ARG A 25 -7.54 -45.97 27.22
N LYS A 26 -7.32 -45.30 26.08
CA LYS A 26 -6.00 -44.74 25.75
C LYS A 26 -5.75 -43.60 26.72
N LYS A 27 -4.80 -43.77 27.64
CA LYS A 27 -4.22 -42.64 28.38
C LYS A 27 -3.54 -41.74 27.34
N GLU A 28 -3.98 -40.49 27.21
CA GLU A 28 -3.26 -39.48 26.42
C GLU A 28 -1.84 -39.33 26.97
N THR A 29 -0.84 -39.47 26.11
CA THR A 29 0.58 -39.45 26.51
C THR A 29 1.10 -38.03 26.82
N GLY A 30 0.27 -36.99 26.64
CA GLY A 30 0.64 -35.58 26.81
C GLY A 30 1.59 -35.01 25.75
N LEU A 31 1.97 -35.82 24.75
CA LEU A 31 2.93 -35.49 23.69
C LEU A 31 2.28 -35.26 22.31
N GLY A 32 0.95 -35.25 22.23
CA GLY A 32 0.25 -35.04 20.96
C GLY A 32 0.31 -33.59 20.50
N LEU A 33 0.21 -33.37 19.19
CA LEU A 33 0.01 -32.02 18.63
C LEU A 33 -1.38 -31.52 18.99
N THR A 34 -1.51 -30.21 19.22
CA THR A 34 -2.82 -29.58 19.48
C THR A 34 -3.48 -29.11 18.19
N ASN A 35 -2.66 -28.82 17.17
CA ASN A 35 -3.11 -28.38 15.85
C ASN A 35 -2.92 -29.48 14.82
N THR A 36 -3.87 -29.59 13.88
CA THR A 36 -3.78 -30.51 12.74
C THR A 36 -3.22 -29.80 11.52
N LYS A 37 -2.54 -30.54 10.65
CA LYS A 37 -1.88 -30.02 9.44
C LYS A 37 -2.85 -29.33 8.48
N ASP A 38 -4.05 -29.88 8.30
CA ASP A 38 -5.10 -29.34 7.43
C ASP A 38 -5.94 -28.24 8.10
N GLY A 39 -5.92 -28.16 9.44
CA GLY A 39 -6.68 -27.17 10.20
C GLY A 39 -5.94 -25.84 10.33
N ASN A 40 -4.80 -25.85 11.04
CA ASN A 40 -3.98 -24.67 11.24
C ASN A 40 -2.50 -24.99 10.94
N PHE A 41 -2.15 -24.89 9.65
CA PHE A 41 -0.84 -25.27 9.15
C PHE A 41 0.32 -24.51 9.82
N GLY A 42 0.14 -23.22 10.13
CA GLY A 42 1.18 -22.39 10.74
C GLY A 42 1.54 -22.82 12.16
N GLU A 43 0.51 -23.02 12.99
CA GLU A 43 0.68 -23.50 14.37
C GLU A 43 1.13 -24.96 14.40
N TRP A 44 0.56 -25.81 13.52
CA TRP A 44 1.02 -27.19 13.35
C TRP A 44 2.50 -27.25 13.03
N TYR A 45 2.99 -26.46 12.07
CA TYR A 45 4.40 -26.45 11.68
C TYR A 45 5.29 -26.04 12.86
N SER A 46 4.91 -25.00 13.60
CA SER A 46 5.62 -24.54 14.79
C SER A 46 5.69 -25.61 15.89
N GLU A 47 4.58 -26.30 16.16
CA GLU A 47 4.55 -27.40 17.12
C GLU A 47 5.42 -28.57 16.67
N VAL A 48 5.37 -28.94 15.38
CA VAL A 48 6.13 -30.07 14.84
C VAL A 48 7.64 -29.85 14.95
N VAL A 49 8.15 -28.68 14.56
CA VAL A 49 9.60 -28.42 14.62
C VAL A 49 10.12 -28.23 16.05
N THR A 50 9.26 -27.78 16.97
CA THR A 50 9.62 -27.58 18.39
C THR A 50 9.51 -28.89 19.18
N ASN A 51 8.36 -29.56 19.12
CA ASN A 51 8.10 -30.82 19.83
C ASN A 51 8.91 -31.99 19.23
N GLY A 52 9.26 -31.92 17.94
CA GLY A 52 10.21 -32.82 17.29
C GLY A 52 11.67 -32.55 17.67
N GLU A 53 11.93 -31.50 18.45
CA GLU A 53 13.26 -31.08 18.91
C GLU A 53 14.23 -30.72 17.78
N MET A 54 13.71 -30.18 16.68
CA MET A 54 14.54 -29.66 15.57
C MET A 54 15.07 -28.27 15.88
N ILE A 55 14.25 -27.42 16.50
CA ILE A 55 14.63 -26.06 16.84
C ILE A 55 14.27 -25.69 18.27
N GLU A 56 14.86 -24.60 18.75
CA GLU A 56 14.39 -23.81 19.88
C GLU A 56 14.21 -22.36 19.42
N TYR A 57 13.16 -21.68 19.90
CA TYR A 57 12.99 -20.25 19.66
C TYR A 57 14.06 -19.46 20.41
N TYR A 58 14.71 -18.52 19.73
CA TYR A 58 15.70 -17.65 20.33
C TYR A 58 15.09 -16.30 20.74
N GLU A 59 15.72 -15.60 21.70
CA GLU A 59 15.24 -14.30 22.19
C GLU A 59 15.21 -13.24 21.08
N ILE A 60 16.14 -13.34 20.12
CA ILE A 60 16.14 -12.48 18.93
C ILE A 60 15.15 -13.03 17.91
N SER A 61 14.08 -12.28 17.66
CA SER A 61 13.07 -12.63 16.66
C SER A 61 13.69 -12.92 15.29
N GLY A 62 13.30 -14.06 14.73
CA GLY A 62 13.76 -14.56 13.44
C GLY A 62 15.08 -15.33 13.47
N CYS A 63 15.67 -15.51 14.65
CA CYS A 63 16.77 -16.43 14.87
C CYS A 63 16.26 -17.68 15.63
N TYR A 64 16.83 -18.83 15.32
CA TYR A 64 16.43 -20.12 15.88
C TYR A 64 17.66 -20.94 16.20
N ILE A 65 17.67 -21.62 17.35
CA ILE A 65 18.73 -22.58 17.67
C ILE A 65 18.45 -23.85 16.88
N LEU A 66 19.37 -24.24 16.00
CA LEU A 66 19.31 -25.52 15.30
C LEU A 66 19.81 -26.62 16.25
N ARG A 67 18.89 -27.43 16.76
CA ARG A 67 19.21 -28.53 17.69
C ARG A 67 19.85 -29.71 16.93
N PRO A 68 20.48 -30.68 17.65
CA PRO A 68 21.16 -31.81 17.00
C PRO A 68 20.29 -32.58 16.00
N TRP A 69 18.97 -32.66 16.20
CA TRP A 69 18.06 -33.33 15.29
C TRP A 69 17.98 -32.66 13.91
N ALA A 70 17.99 -31.32 13.86
CA ALA A 70 18.04 -30.57 12.60
C ALA A 70 19.45 -30.52 12.02
N MET A 71 20.47 -30.39 12.87
CA MET A 71 21.87 -30.37 12.41
C MET A 71 22.28 -31.70 11.76
N ALA A 72 21.82 -32.84 12.26
CA ALA A 72 22.07 -34.13 11.63
C ALA A 72 21.52 -34.19 10.18
N VAL A 73 20.33 -33.61 9.94
CA VAL A 73 19.79 -33.50 8.57
C VAL A 73 20.69 -32.62 7.71
N TRP A 74 21.12 -31.47 8.22
CA TRP A 74 22.03 -30.56 7.52
C TRP A 74 23.37 -31.21 7.17
N GLU A 75 23.95 -31.95 8.11
CA GLU A 75 25.20 -32.70 7.94
C GLU A 75 25.07 -33.79 6.87
N GLU A 76 23.97 -34.56 6.86
CA GLU A 76 23.72 -35.57 5.81
C GLU A 76 23.55 -34.93 4.42
N MET A 77 22.88 -33.77 4.34
CA MET A 77 22.80 -33.00 3.09
C MET A 77 24.19 -32.54 2.62
N GLN A 78 25.02 -32.04 3.55
CA GLN A 78 26.40 -31.65 3.27
C GLN A 78 27.28 -32.84 2.85
N ASN A 79 27.14 -33.98 3.52
CA ASN A 79 27.88 -35.22 3.23
C ASN A 79 27.54 -35.79 1.85
N PHE A 80 26.34 -35.52 1.33
CA PHE A 80 26.01 -35.79 -0.07
C PHE A 80 26.61 -34.73 -1.01
N PHE A 81 26.34 -33.46 -0.75
CA PHE A 81 26.58 -32.41 -1.73
C PHE A 81 28.08 -32.11 -1.91
N ASP A 82 28.85 -32.10 -0.83
CA ASP A 82 30.28 -31.73 -0.84
C ASP A 82 31.15 -32.71 -1.67
N PRO A 83 30.99 -34.04 -1.58
CA PRO A 83 31.65 -34.97 -2.49
C PRO A 83 31.24 -34.80 -3.96
N GLU A 84 29.98 -34.47 -4.25
CA GLU A 84 29.51 -34.31 -5.64
C GLU A 84 30.13 -33.08 -6.31
N ILE A 85 30.17 -31.92 -5.63
CA ILE A 85 30.83 -30.72 -6.17
C ILE A 85 32.36 -30.91 -6.26
N LYS A 86 32.97 -31.71 -5.38
CA LYS A 86 34.39 -32.08 -5.48
C LYS A 86 34.71 -32.90 -6.73
N LYS A 87 33.80 -33.78 -7.18
CA LYS A 87 33.93 -34.48 -8.48
C LYS A 87 33.98 -33.50 -9.65
N MET A 88 33.29 -32.38 -9.53
CA MET A 88 33.30 -31.26 -10.50
C MET A 88 34.52 -30.33 -10.35
N LYS A 89 35.49 -30.71 -9.50
CA LYS A 89 36.72 -29.95 -9.18
C LYS A 89 36.47 -28.60 -8.49
N ILE A 90 35.30 -28.41 -7.89
CA ILE A 90 35.00 -27.24 -7.05
C ILE A 90 35.73 -27.39 -5.72
N LYS A 91 36.42 -26.33 -5.27
CA LYS A 91 37.22 -26.33 -4.05
C LYS A 91 36.53 -25.54 -2.94
N THR A 92 36.47 -26.11 -1.74
CA THR A 92 35.93 -25.41 -0.58
C THR A 92 36.90 -24.33 -0.09
N CYS A 93 36.39 -23.14 0.18
CA CYS A 93 37.09 -21.99 0.75
C CYS A 93 36.28 -21.36 1.90
N TYR A 94 36.81 -20.33 2.53
CA TYR A 94 36.09 -19.54 3.51
C TYR A 94 36.51 -18.07 3.42
N PHE A 95 35.54 -17.18 3.16
CA PHE A 95 35.73 -15.74 3.20
C PHE A 95 35.15 -15.15 4.51
N PRO A 96 35.70 -14.03 5.01
CA PRO A 96 35.22 -13.39 6.24
C PRO A 96 33.73 -13.02 6.21
N LEU A 97 33.12 -13.00 7.39
CA LEU A 97 31.73 -12.55 7.59
C LEU A 97 31.54 -11.05 7.32
N PHE A 98 32.59 -10.26 7.53
CA PHE A 98 32.55 -8.81 7.51
C PHE A 98 32.86 -8.21 6.14
N VAL A 99 32.05 -7.23 5.74
CA VAL A 99 32.17 -6.51 4.47
C VAL A 99 32.32 -5.02 4.74
N SER A 100 33.33 -4.38 4.16
CA SER A 100 33.50 -2.93 4.28
C SER A 100 32.41 -2.19 3.51
N ASN A 101 31.90 -1.08 4.06
CA ASN A 101 30.88 -0.24 3.41
C ASN A 101 31.25 0.14 1.96
N ASN A 102 32.51 0.53 1.72
CA ASN A 102 32.98 0.96 0.39
C ASN A 102 32.82 -0.11 -0.70
N VAL A 103 33.00 -1.39 -0.34
CA VAL A 103 32.90 -2.49 -1.31
C VAL A 103 31.43 -2.87 -1.52
N LEU A 104 30.61 -2.83 -0.47
CA LEU A 104 29.17 -3.05 -0.58
C LEU A 104 28.51 -1.98 -1.47
N GLN A 105 28.92 -0.71 -1.35
CA GLN A 105 28.40 0.38 -2.18
C GLN A 105 28.73 0.25 -3.68
N LYS A 106 29.71 -0.59 -4.07
CA LYS A 106 29.95 -0.86 -5.51
C LYS A 106 28.80 -1.61 -6.16
N GLU A 107 28.02 -2.34 -5.36
CA GLU A 107 26.86 -3.11 -5.80
C GLU A 107 25.55 -2.34 -5.53
N LYS A 108 25.61 -1.02 -5.30
CA LYS A 108 24.43 -0.20 -4.92
C LYS A 108 23.23 -0.41 -5.84
N ASP A 109 23.43 -0.44 -7.16
CA ASP A 109 22.37 -0.62 -8.16
C ASP A 109 21.72 -2.03 -8.11
N HIS A 110 22.40 -3.04 -7.57
CA HIS A 110 21.84 -4.39 -7.33
C HIS A 110 21.40 -4.60 -5.86
N ILE A 111 21.84 -3.75 -4.94
CA ILE A 111 21.52 -3.76 -3.50
C ILE A 111 20.32 -2.85 -3.17
N GLU A 112 19.81 -2.01 -4.08
CA GLU A 112 18.65 -1.14 -3.78
C GLU A 112 17.43 -1.91 -3.21
N GLY A 113 17.27 -3.20 -3.54
CA GLY A 113 16.27 -4.09 -2.91
C GLY A 113 16.67 -4.71 -1.55
N PHE A 114 17.97 -4.80 -1.24
CA PHE A 114 18.53 -5.42 -0.03
C PHE A 114 19.06 -4.42 1.00
N ALA A 115 19.18 -3.14 0.64
CA ALA A 115 19.69 -2.08 1.51
C ALA A 115 19.05 -2.05 2.92
N PRO A 116 17.72 -2.27 3.10
CA PRO A 116 17.14 -2.27 4.43
C PRO A 116 17.39 -3.59 5.20
N GLU A 117 17.84 -4.66 4.54
CA GLU A 117 18.12 -5.97 5.14
C GLU A 117 19.57 -6.11 5.67
N VAL A 118 20.47 -5.16 5.38
CA VAL A 118 21.87 -5.25 5.78
C VAL A 118 22.04 -4.95 7.28
N ALA A 119 22.60 -5.91 8.03
CA ALA A 119 22.99 -5.70 9.42
C ALA A 119 24.37 -5.03 9.51
N TRP A 120 24.49 -3.99 10.33
CA TRP A 120 25.69 -3.18 10.47
C TRP A 120 26.31 -3.30 11.87
N VAL A 121 27.62 -3.53 11.91
CA VAL A 121 28.45 -3.36 13.10
C VAL A 121 28.98 -1.94 13.13
N THR A 122 28.55 -1.16 14.11
CA THR A 122 28.91 0.26 14.27
C THR A 122 29.78 0.53 15.50
N ARG A 123 29.91 -0.45 16.42
CA ARG A 123 30.64 -0.30 17.68
C ARG A 123 31.46 -1.55 17.97
N SER A 124 32.59 -1.36 18.66
CA SER A 124 33.42 -2.41 19.25
C SER A 124 33.57 -2.14 20.74
N GLY A 125 32.85 -2.90 21.57
CA GLY A 125 32.64 -2.53 22.98
C GLY A 125 31.84 -1.23 23.05
N ASP A 126 32.35 -0.26 23.83
CA ASP A 126 31.73 1.07 23.96
C ASP A 126 32.25 2.10 22.94
N SER A 127 33.24 1.75 22.11
CA SER A 127 33.81 2.66 21.12
C SER A 127 33.13 2.53 19.76
N ASP A 128 32.78 3.66 19.15
CA ASP A 128 32.22 3.70 17.80
C ASP A 128 33.32 3.44 16.76
N LEU A 129 32.98 2.68 15.71
CA LEU A 129 33.88 2.44 14.58
C LEU A 129 33.87 3.66 13.64
N GLU A 130 35.04 4.08 13.16
CA GLU A 130 35.17 5.18 12.21
C GLU A 130 34.37 4.94 10.92
N VAL A 131 34.35 3.67 10.47
CA VAL A 131 33.58 3.23 9.30
C VAL A 131 32.75 2.02 9.71
N PRO A 132 31.42 2.03 9.50
CA PRO A 132 30.58 0.89 9.81
C PRO A 132 30.91 -0.30 8.90
N ILE A 133 30.82 -1.50 9.47
CA ILE A 133 31.14 -2.77 8.80
C ILE A 133 29.83 -3.55 8.64
N ALA A 134 29.52 -4.00 7.43
CA ALA A 134 28.34 -4.83 7.19
C ALA A 134 28.64 -6.29 7.54
N ILE A 135 27.63 -6.99 8.06
CA ILE A 135 27.58 -8.45 8.09
C ILE A 135 27.11 -8.91 6.71
N ARG A 136 27.78 -9.88 6.10
CA ARG A 136 27.47 -10.30 4.72
C ARG A 136 25.99 -10.72 4.57
N PRO A 137 25.23 -10.09 3.66
CA PRO A 137 23.95 -10.64 3.19
C PRO A 137 24.15 -11.66 2.06
N THR A 138 25.32 -11.62 1.42
CA THR A 138 25.80 -12.47 0.33
C THR A 138 27.32 -12.23 0.15
N SER A 139 28.06 -13.13 -0.52
CA SER A 139 29.53 -13.02 -0.59
C SER A 139 30.11 -12.48 -1.89
N GLU A 140 29.31 -12.07 -2.89
CA GLU A 140 29.77 -11.49 -4.16
C GLU A 140 30.75 -10.33 -3.92
N THR A 141 30.35 -9.36 -3.11
CA THR A 141 31.17 -8.20 -2.73
C THR A 141 32.39 -8.57 -1.88
N VAL A 142 32.40 -9.72 -1.23
CA VAL A 142 33.53 -10.20 -0.43
C VAL A 142 34.54 -10.94 -1.32
N MET A 143 34.08 -11.72 -2.29
CA MET A 143 34.89 -12.64 -3.08
C MET A 143 35.45 -12.00 -4.35
N TYR A 144 34.63 -11.25 -5.09
CA TYR A 144 34.96 -10.76 -6.42
C TYR A 144 36.13 -9.75 -6.50
N PRO A 145 36.37 -8.88 -5.49
CA PRO A 145 37.61 -8.09 -5.44
C PRO A 145 38.89 -8.92 -5.37
N TYR A 146 38.81 -10.19 -4.96
CA TYR A 146 39.95 -11.10 -4.92
C TYR A 146 40.02 -11.97 -6.16
N TYR A 147 38.89 -12.26 -6.81
CA TYR A 147 38.87 -12.94 -8.10
C TYR A 147 39.63 -12.10 -9.15
N SER A 148 39.45 -10.78 -9.18
CA SER A 148 40.22 -9.89 -10.06
C SER A 148 41.73 -9.83 -9.73
N LYS A 149 42.14 -10.28 -8.55
CA LYS A 149 43.55 -10.40 -8.17
C LYS A 149 44.15 -11.75 -8.54
N TRP A 150 43.36 -12.81 -8.42
CA TRP A 150 43.79 -14.19 -8.64
C TRP A 150 43.77 -14.59 -10.11
N ILE A 151 42.83 -14.05 -10.88
CA ILE A 151 42.69 -14.34 -12.31
C ILE A 151 43.51 -13.31 -13.10
N ARG A 152 44.50 -13.78 -13.86
CA ARG A 152 45.38 -12.95 -14.71
C ARG A 152 45.36 -13.41 -16.16
N GLY A 153 45.37 -14.72 -16.41
CA GLY A 153 45.31 -15.31 -17.75
C GLY A 153 44.35 -16.49 -17.85
N HIS A 154 44.11 -16.97 -19.06
CA HIS A 154 43.24 -18.11 -19.33
C HIS A 154 43.63 -19.38 -18.55
N ARG A 155 44.91 -19.51 -18.16
CA ARG A 155 45.44 -20.63 -17.36
C ARG A 155 44.95 -20.67 -15.91
N ASP A 156 44.44 -19.55 -15.41
CA ASP A 156 43.86 -19.46 -14.06
C ASP A 156 42.38 -19.89 -14.06
N LEU A 157 41.79 -20.14 -15.24
CA LEU A 157 40.40 -20.51 -15.44
C LEU A 157 40.27 -22.02 -15.79
N PRO A 158 39.19 -22.67 -15.38
CA PRO A 158 38.11 -22.13 -14.54
C PRO A 158 38.50 -22.05 -13.06
N LEU A 159 38.18 -20.93 -12.41
CA LEU A 159 38.26 -20.80 -10.96
C LEU A 159 36.92 -21.26 -10.37
N LYS A 160 36.93 -22.29 -9.52
CA LYS A 160 35.69 -22.87 -8.97
C LYS A 160 35.76 -23.00 -7.45
N LEU A 161 35.00 -22.18 -6.72
CA LEU A 161 35.02 -22.15 -5.26
C LEU A 161 33.61 -22.36 -4.66
N ASN A 162 33.58 -22.94 -3.46
CA ASN A 162 32.37 -23.09 -2.63
C ASN A 162 32.69 -22.73 -1.18
N GLN A 163 31.74 -22.19 -0.42
CA GLN A 163 31.88 -22.07 1.03
C GLN A 163 30.61 -22.47 1.76
N TRP A 164 30.79 -23.06 2.95
CA TRP A 164 29.73 -23.38 3.90
C TRP A 164 29.76 -22.38 5.02
N CYS A 165 28.67 -21.65 5.22
CA CYS A 165 28.68 -20.54 6.17
C CYS A 165 27.28 -20.08 6.59
N ASN A 166 27.22 -19.13 7.51
CA ASN A 166 26.00 -18.41 7.85
C ASN A 166 25.92 -17.05 7.14
N VAL A 167 24.69 -16.61 6.92
CA VAL A 167 24.33 -15.30 6.36
C VAL A 167 23.29 -14.62 7.23
N VAL A 168 23.37 -13.29 7.28
CA VAL A 168 22.40 -12.46 8.01
C VAL A 168 21.66 -11.54 7.03
N ARG A 169 20.33 -11.64 7.02
CA ARG A 169 19.41 -10.74 6.29
C ARG A 169 18.30 -10.29 7.22
N TRP A 170 18.22 -8.99 7.48
CA TRP A 170 17.30 -8.39 8.43
C TRP A 170 15.91 -8.17 7.83
N GLU A 171 15.29 -9.29 7.45
CA GLU A 171 13.96 -9.35 6.86
C GLU A 171 12.89 -8.66 7.74
N PHE A 172 12.07 -7.81 7.10
CA PHE A 172 10.94 -7.11 7.73
C PHE A 172 9.65 -7.94 7.73
N SER A 173 9.64 -9.05 6.99
CA SER A 173 8.55 -10.03 6.97
C SER A 173 8.57 -10.90 8.23
N ASN A 174 7.44 -11.54 8.56
CA ASN A 174 7.40 -12.44 9.72
C ASN A 174 8.31 -13.65 9.48
N PRO A 175 9.25 -13.94 10.39
CA PRO A 175 10.15 -15.06 10.20
C PRO A 175 9.43 -16.40 10.42
N THR A 176 9.84 -17.43 9.69
CA THR A 176 9.33 -18.80 9.82
C THR A 176 10.53 -19.74 9.93
N PRO A 177 10.59 -20.63 10.96
CA PRO A 177 11.71 -21.54 11.16
C PRO A 177 12.10 -22.27 9.87
N PHE A 178 13.40 -22.30 9.57
CA PHE A 178 14.00 -22.81 8.33
C PHE A 178 13.64 -22.05 7.04
N ILE A 179 12.36 -21.81 6.77
CA ILE A 179 11.88 -21.26 5.50
C ILE A 179 12.39 -19.84 5.27
N ARG A 180 12.34 -19.01 6.31
CA ARG A 180 12.78 -17.61 6.28
C ARG A 180 13.19 -17.17 7.67
N SER A 181 14.47 -17.34 7.99
CA SER A 181 15.11 -16.83 9.20
C SER A 181 16.04 -15.65 8.88
N ARG A 182 16.32 -14.82 9.88
CA ARG A 182 17.25 -13.68 9.74
C ARG A 182 18.69 -14.13 9.69
N GLU A 183 19.02 -15.18 10.44
CA GLU A 183 20.26 -15.92 10.32
C GLU A 183 19.96 -17.32 9.79
N PHE A 184 20.68 -17.77 8.77
CA PHE A 184 20.55 -19.13 8.23
C PHE A 184 21.89 -19.68 7.80
N LEU A 185 22.03 -21.00 7.86
CA LEU A 185 23.14 -21.72 7.26
C LEU A 185 22.84 -21.96 5.78
N TRP A 186 23.87 -21.85 4.96
CA TRP A 186 23.81 -22.13 3.54
C TRP A 186 25.15 -22.61 3.01
N GLN A 187 25.16 -23.10 1.78
CA GLN A 187 26.35 -23.11 0.95
C GLN A 187 26.18 -22.13 -0.21
N GLU A 188 27.26 -21.49 -0.59
CA GLU A 188 27.32 -20.65 -1.77
C GLU A 188 28.56 -21.01 -2.61
N GLY A 189 28.32 -21.33 -3.88
CA GLY A 189 29.35 -21.57 -4.87
C GLY A 189 29.49 -20.37 -5.79
N HIS A 190 30.74 -20.02 -6.11
CA HIS A 190 31.09 -18.96 -7.04
C HIS A 190 32.18 -19.45 -7.97
N THR A 191 31.96 -19.28 -9.27
CA THR A 191 32.87 -19.80 -10.28
C THR A 191 33.08 -18.78 -11.40
N ALA A 192 34.22 -18.86 -12.08
CA ALA A 192 34.60 -17.99 -13.19
C ALA A 192 35.21 -18.83 -14.31
N PHE A 193 34.78 -18.57 -15.54
CA PHE A 193 35.09 -19.30 -16.76
C PHE A 193 35.60 -18.37 -17.86
N ALA A 194 36.29 -18.95 -18.84
CA ALA A 194 36.70 -18.22 -20.03
C ALA A 194 35.54 -18.00 -21.02
N THR A 195 34.60 -18.95 -21.08
CA THR A 195 33.51 -18.98 -22.06
C THR A 195 32.12 -19.07 -21.41
N LYS A 196 31.10 -18.65 -22.15
CA LYS A 196 29.69 -18.74 -21.73
C LYS A 196 29.23 -20.19 -21.67
N GLU A 197 29.68 -21.02 -22.61
CA GLU A 197 29.27 -22.42 -22.76
C GLU A 197 29.70 -23.26 -21.55
N GLU A 198 30.92 -23.03 -21.04
CA GLU A 198 31.39 -23.68 -19.81
C GLU A 198 30.59 -23.23 -18.58
N ALA A 199 30.29 -21.93 -18.50
CA ALA A 199 29.47 -21.38 -17.42
C ALA A 199 28.04 -21.96 -17.45
N ASP A 200 27.39 -21.99 -18.61
CA ASP A 200 26.05 -22.54 -18.79
C ASP A 200 25.99 -24.04 -18.44
N THR A 201 27.04 -24.79 -18.77
CA THR A 201 27.14 -26.21 -18.45
C THR A 201 27.10 -26.44 -16.93
N GLU A 202 27.93 -25.70 -16.17
CA GLU A 202 27.97 -25.86 -14.71
C GLU A 202 26.65 -25.43 -14.05
N VAL A 203 25.97 -24.40 -14.56
CA VAL A 203 24.68 -23.96 -14.02
C VAL A 203 23.68 -25.12 -13.98
N LEU A 204 23.61 -25.90 -15.05
CA LEU A 204 22.70 -27.04 -15.17
C LEU A 204 23.18 -28.27 -14.38
N GLU A 205 24.49 -28.53 -14.32
CA GLU A 205 25.06 -29.61 -13.50
C GLU A 205 24.76 -29.39 -12.01
N ILE A 206 24.93 -28.17 -11.51
CA ILE A 206 24.60 -27.81 -10.13
C ILE A 206 23.09 -27.90 -9.88
N LEU A 207 22.27 -27.43 -10.82
CA LEU A 207 20.82 -27.54 -10.72
C LEU A 207 20.36 -29.00 -10.61
N GLU A 208 21.04 -29.91 -11.31
CA GLU A 208 20.79 -31.35 -11.21
C GLU A 208 21.19 -31.89 -9.83
N LEU A 209 22.32 -31.47 -9.26
CA LEU A 209 22.69 -31.84 -7.88
C LEU A 209 21.64 -31.37 -6.86
N TYR A 210 21.05 -30.18 -7.06
CA TYR A 210 19.94 -29.72 -6.23
C TYR A 210 18.68 -30.57 -6.40
N ARG A 211 18.31 -30.95 -7.63
CA ARG A 211 17.20 -31.90 -7.83
C ARG A 211 17.48 -33.21 -7.09
N ARG A 212 18.68 -33.78 -7.23
CA ARG A 212 19.09 -35.02 -6.55
C ARG A 212 19.00 -34.91 -5.03
N LEU A 213 19.47 -33.80 -4.46
CA LEU A 213 19.35 -33.55 -3.02
C LEU A 213 17.89 -33.61 -2.56
N TYR A 214 17.00 -32.90 -3.25
CA TYR A 214 15.58 -32.87 -2.91
C TYR A 214 14.90 -34.23 -3.12
N GLU A 215 15.07 -34.85 -4.29
CA GLU A 215 14.31 -36.06 -4.65
C GLU A 215 14.93 -37.32 -4.05
N GLU A 216 16.26 -37.49 -4.13
CA GLU A 216 16.92 -38.75 -3.75
C GLU A 216 17.20 -38.84 -2.25
N TYR A 217 17.41 -37.71 -1.55
CA TYR A 217 17.73 -37.66 -0.12
C TYR A 217 16.54 -37.21 0.73
N LEU A 218 15.86 -36.15 0.31
CA LEU A 218 14.74 -35.60 1.08
C LEU A 218 13.38 -36.16 0.67
N ALA A 219 13.33 -36.98 -0.39
CA ALA A 219 12.08 -37.52 -0.93
C ALA A 219 11.05 -36.43 -1.28
N VAL A 220 11.50 -35.23 -1.67
CA VAL A 220 10.65 -34.10 -2.03
C VAL A 220 10.71 -33.88 -3.55
N PRO A 221 9.57 -33.97 -4.28
CA PRO A 221 9.53 -33.68 -5.70
C PRO A 221 9.73 -32.19 -5.98
N VAL A 222 10.53 -31.86 -6.98
CA VAL A 222 10.78 -30.47 -7.40
C VAL A 222 10.67 -30.31 -8.91
N VAL A 223 10.46 -29.08 -9.37
CA VAL A 223 10.44 -28.73 -10.80
C VAL A 223 11.66 -27.88 -11.13
N LYS A 224 12.49 -28.35 -12.06
CA LYS A 224 13.61 -27.56 -12.63
C LYS A 224 13.08 -26.57 -13.65
N GLY A 225 13.52 -25.33 -13.59
CA GLY A 225 13.18 -24.34 -14.60
C GLY A 225 14.01 -23.06 -14.54
N LYS A 226 13.72 -22.15 -15.46
CA LYS A 226 14.31 -20.81 -15.53
C LYS A 226 13.37 -19.78 -14.88
N LYS A 227 13.88 -18.85 -14.09
CA LYS A 227 13.09 -17.70 -13.59
C LYS A 227 12.73 -16.77 -14.75
N SER A 228 11.59 -16.08 -14.62
CA SER A 228 11.23 -14.96 -15.48
C SER A 228 12.22 -13.81 -15.32
N GLU A 229 12.18 -12.84 -16.22
CA GLU A 229 13.02 -11.63 -16.11
C GLU A 229 12.75 -10.83 -14.83
N MET A 230 11.51 -10.84 -14.30
CA MET A 230 11.16 -10.13 -13.06
C MET A 230 11.58 -10.87 -11.78
N GLU A 231 11.64 -12.21 -11.81
CA GLU A 231 11.96 -13.04 -10.63
C GLU A 231 13.39 -13.58 -10.64
N LYS A 232 14.18 -13.32 -11.69
CA LYS A 232 15.61 -13.69 -11.70
C LYS A 232 16.41 -12.82 -10.72
N PHE A 233 17.59 -13.28 -10.36
CA PHE A 233 18.54 -12.45 -9.64
C PHE A 233 18.96 -11.24 -10.48
N ALA A 234 18.77 -10.03 -9.96
CA ALA A 234 19.02 -8.78 -10.68
C ALA A 234 20.48 -8.64 -11.19
N GLY A 235 21.45 -9.19 -10.47
CA GLY A 235 22.85 -9.23 -10.90
C GLY A 235 23.15 -10.30 -11.96
N GLY A 236 22.21 -11.21 -12.25
CA GLY A 236 22.40 -12.34 -13.14
C GLY A 236 21.95 -12.09 -14.58
N LEU A 237 22.62 -12.74 -15.55
CA LEU A 237 22.14 -12.83 -16.94
C LEU A 237 20.83 -13.63 -16.98
N TYR A 238 20.83 -14.82 -16.37
CA TYR A 238 19.63 -15.61 -16.12
C TYR A 238 19.75 -16.41 -14.83
N THR A 239 18.62 -16.86 -14.29
CA THR A 239 18.54 -17.69 -13.08
C THR A 239 17.78 -18.97 -13.35
N THR A 240 18.31 -20.09 -12.86
CA THR A 240 17.62 -21.37 -12.81
C THR A 240 17.32 -21.75 -11.37
N SER A 241 16.24 -22.50 -11.15
CA SER A 241 15.84 -22.92 -9.82
C SER A 241 15.17 -24.29 -9.81
N VAL A 242 15.16 -24.90 -8.62
CA VAL A 242 14.26 -26.01 -8.30
C VAL A 242 13.12 -25.49 -7.44
N GLU A 243 11.90 -25.63 -7.93
CA GLU A 243 10.68 -25.18 -7.26
C GLU A 243 9.99 -26.35 -6.56
N ALA A 244 9.76 -26.22 -5.25
CA ALA A 244 8.94 -27.13 -4.47
C ALA A 244 7.53 -26.56 -4.30
N PHE A 245 6.57 -27.41 -3.97
CA PHE A 245 5.17 -27.01 -3.76
C PHE A 245 4.63 -27.60 -2.47
N ILE A 246 3.90 -26.81 -1.68
CA ILE A 246 3.27 -27.22 -0.41
C ILE A 246 1.74 -27.31 -0.60
N PRO A 247 1.18 -28.52 -0.85
CA PRO A 247 -0.25 -28.68 -1.18
C PRO A 247 -1.21 -28.12 -0.14
N ASN A 248 -0.93 -28.30 1.16
CA ASN A 248 -1.82 -27.84 2.24
C ASN A 248 -2.01 -26.31 2.24
N THR A 249 -1.00 -25.57 1.77
CA THR A 249 -1.04 -24.10 1.71
C THR A 249 -1.31 -23.55 0.31
N GLY A 250 -1.10 -24.36 -0.74
CA GLY A 250 -1.19 -23.91 -2.13
C GLY A 250 -0.03 -23.03 -2.58
N ARG A 251 1.11 -23.08 -1.88
CA ARG A 251 2.25 -22.17 -2.11
C ARG A 251 3.43 -22.87 -2.74
N GLY A 252 3.98 -22.25 -3.79
CA GLY A 252 5.31 -22.57 -4.32
C GLY A 252 6.41 -22.02 -3.42
N VAL A 253 7.51 -22.76 -3.30
CA VAL A 253 8.69 -22.40 -2.51
C VAL A 253 9.93 -22.72 -3.33
N GLN A 254 10.74 -21.71 -3.62
CA GLN A 254 12.04 -21.90 -4.25
C GLN A 254 12.96 -22.67 -3.30
N GLY A 255 13.39 -23.86 -3.73
CA GLY A 255 14.24 -24.74 -2.95
C GLY A 255 15.72 -24.39 -3.02
N ALA A 256 16.24 -24.22 -4.24
CA ALA A 256 17.62 -23.84 -4.50
C ALA A 256 17.73 -23.03 -5.80
N THR A 257 18.88 -22.41 -6.04
CA THR A 257 19.11 -21.51 -7.17
C THR A 257 20.49 -21.66 -7.78
N SER A 258 20.57 -21.58 -9.10
CA SER A 258 21.82 -21.59 -9.86
C SER A 258 21.77 -20.52 -10.95
N HIS A 259 22.65 -19.54 -10.85
CA HIS A 259 22.67 -18.32 -11.65
C HIS A 259 23.81 -18.35 -12.65
N CYS A 260 23.52 -18.03 -13.90
CA CYS A 260 24.55 -17.51 -14.81
C CYS A 260 24.61 -16.01 -14.61
N LEU A 261 25.71 -15.53 -14.06
CA LEU A 261 25.92 -14.11 -13.79
C LEU A 261 26.34 -13.32 -15.04
N GLY A 262 26.67 -14.03 -16.12
CA GLY A 262 27.24 -13.43 -17.31
C GLY A 262 28.55 -12.72 -16.98
N GLN A 263 28.69 -11.50 -17.48
CA GLN A 263 29.84 -10.63 -17.24
C GLN A 263 29.49 -9.40 -16.39
N ASN A 264 28.29 -9.36 -15.77
CA ASN A 264 27.82 -8.20 -15.00
C ASN A 264 28.77 -7.86 -13.84
N PHE A 265 29.04 -8.86 -12.99
CA PHE A 265 29.97 -8.72 -11.87
C PHE A 265 31.43 -8.61 -12.34
N ALA A 266 31.82 -9.28 -13.42
CA ALA A 266 33.16 -9.17 -13.99
C ALA A 266 33.46 -7.73 -14.44
N LYS A 267 32.47 -7.05 -15.03
CA LYS A 267 32.55 -5.63 -15.39
C LYS A 267 32.63 -4.74 -14.16
N MET A 268 31.81 -5.00 -13.13
CA MET A 268 31.77 -4.21 -11.89
C MET A 268 33.06 -4.31 -11.06
N PHE A 269 33.65 -5.50 -10.97
CA PHE A 269 34.84 -5.79 -10.17
C PHE A 269 36.14 -5.89 -11.00
N GLU A 270 36.05 -5.57 -12.29
CA GLU A 270 37.16 -5.60 -13.25
C GLU A 270 37.89 -6.95 -13.31
N ILE A 271 37.13 -8.06 -13.28
CA ILE A 271 37.66 -9.42 -13.35
C ILE A 271 37.94 -9.75 -14.82
N ASN A 272 39.17 -9.48 -15.23
CA ASN A 272 39.65 -9.70 -16.59
C ASN A 272 40.72 -10.79 -16.62
N PHE A 273 40.91 -11.43 -17.78
CA PHE A 273 41.99 -12.36 -18.05
C PHE A 273 42.58 -12.13 -19.44
N GLU A 274 43.84 -12.51 -19.62
CA GLU A 274 44.49 -12.61 -20.94
C GLU A 274 44.13 -13.95 -21.60
N ASP A 275 43.48 -13.91 -22.76
CA ASP A 275 43.08 -15.10 -23.50
C ASP A 275 44.29 -15.83 -24.16
N GLU A 276 44.05 -16.89 -24.92
CA GLU A 276 45.12 -17.64 -25.59
C GLU A 276 45.88 -16.83 -26.65
N LYS A 277 45.28 -15.74 -27.14
CA LYS A 277 45.84 -14.84 -28.16
C LYS A 277 46.57 -13.64 -27.56
N GLY A 278 46.56 -13.49 -26.24
CA GLY A 278 47.12 -12.33 -25.55
C GLY A 278 46.15 -11.14 -25.45
N GLU A 279 44.87 -11.33 -25.79
CA GLU A 279 43.85 -10.28 -25.74
C GLU A 279 43.16 -10.26 -24.37
N LYS A 280 42.81 -9.06 -23.90
CA LYS A 280 42.13 -8.88 -22.61
C LYS A 280 40.63 -9.17 -22.76
N ALA A 281 40.14 -10.19 -22.07
CA ALA A 281 38.74 -10.60 -22.01
C ALA A 281 38.18 -10.56 -20.58
N MET A 282 36.85 -10.57 -20.43
CA MET A 282 36.16 -10.67 -19.13
C MET A 282 35.67 -12.08 -18.87
N VAL A 283 35.74 -12.52 -17.62
CA VAL A 283 35.28 -13.86 -17.22
C VAL A 283 33.77 -13.97 -17.25
N TRP A 284 33.28 -15.17 -17.53
CA TRP A 284 31.87 -15.56 -17.34
C TRP A 284 31.72 -16.18 -15.96
N GLN A 285 30.78 -15.68 -15.15
CA GLN A 285 30.65 -16.11 -13.75
C GLN A 285 29.34 -16.84 -13.49
N ASN A 286 29.35 -17.74 -12.51
CA ASN A 286 28.16 -18.30 -11.91
C ASN A 286 28.15 -18.09 -10.40
N SER A 287 26.95 -18.05 -9.82
CA SER A 287 26.76 -18.29 -8.39
C SER A 287 25.58 -19.23 -8.15
N TRP A 288 25.63 -20.01 -7.06
CA TRP A 288 24.58 -20.98 -6.76
C TRP A 288 24.50 -21.27 -5.26
N ALA A 289 23.29 -21.51 -4.75
CA ALA A 289 23.07 -21.74 -3.32
C ALA A 289 21.79 -22.55 -3.02
N TYR A 290 21.81 -23.23 -1.87
CA TYR A 290 20.65 -23.69 -1.09
C TYR A 290 20.91 -23.40 0.38
N SER A 291 19.86 -23.40 1.20
CA SER A 291 19.98 -23.11 2.63
C SER A 291 19.22 -24.11 3.48
N THR A 292 19.23 -23.90 4.79
CA THR A 292 18.40 -24.69 5.73
C THR A 292 16.90 -24.62 5.44
N ARG A 293 16.43 -23.72 4.56
CA ARG A 293 15.06 -23.76 3.98
C ARG A 293 14.68 -25.14 3.48
N THR A 294 15.64 -25.84 2.89
CA THR A 294 15.47 -27.19 2.37
C THR A 294 14.94 -28.17 3.41
N ILE A 295 15.37 -28.04 4.68
CA ILE A 295 14.88 -28.83 5.82
C ILE A 295 13.42 -28.50 6.12
N GLY A 296 13.08 -27.21 6.15
CA GLY A 296 11.70 -26.77 6.38
C GLY A 296 10.73 -27.28 5.32
N VAL A 297 11.13 -27.26 4.05
CA VAL A 297 10.34 -27.83 2.95
C VAL A 297 10.09 -29.33 3.15
N MET A 298 11.11 -30.11 3.50
CA MET A 298 10.97 -31.54 3.81
C MET A 298 9.98 -31.77 4.95
N VAL A 299 10.06 -31.01 6.04
CA VAL A 299 9.12 -31.10 7.17
C VAL A 299 7.69 -30.79 6.72
N MET A 300 7.49 -29.73 5.94
CA MET A 300 6.17 -29.35 5.44
C MET A 300 5.56 -30.39 4.51
N VAL A 301 6.36 -31.05 3.67
CA VAL A 301 5.89 -32.07 2.73
C VAL A 301 5.50 -33.35 3.48
N HIS A 302 6.36 -33.86 4.35
CA HIS A 302 6.23 -35.21 4.91
C HIS A 302 5.52 -35.28 6.27
N GLY A 303 5.61 -34.24 7.10
CA GLY A 303 5.05 -34.25 8.44
C GLY A 303 3.55 -34.53 8.46
N ASP A 304 3.04 -35.10 9.57
CA ASP A 304 1.63 -35.41 9.77
C ASP A 304 1.14 -34.99 11.17
N ASP A 305 -0.09 -35.38 11.53
CA ASP A 305 -0.69 -35.02 12.83
C ASP A 305 -0.08 -35.76 14.04
N LYS A 306 0.90 -36.65 13.82
CA LYS A 306 1.69 -37.29 14.89
C LYS A 306 3.05 -36.62 15.10
N GLY A 307 3.50 -35.77 14.17
CA GLY A 307 4.77 -35.08 14.24
C GLY A 307 5.59 -35.17 12.95
N LEU A 308 6.92 -35.19 13.11
CA LEU A 308 7.85 -35.34 12.00
C LEU A 308 7.71 -36.70 11.31
N VAL A 309 8.03 -36.74 10.01
CA VAL A 309 8.24 -37.95 9.23
C VAL A 309 9.50 -37.73 8.42
N LEU A 310 10.62 -38.32 8.85
CA LEU A 310 11.92 -38.06 8.23
C LEU A 310 12.24 -39.13 7.18
N PRO A 311 12.75 -38.75 5.99
CA PRO A 311 13.30 -39.70 5.04
C PRO A 311 14.49 -40.45 5.65
N PRO A 312 14.60 -41.79 5.49
CA PRO A 312 15.67 -42.59 6.06
C PRO A 312 17.08 -42.09 5.79
N LYS A 313 17.36 -41.53 4.60
CA LYS A 313 18.71 -41.07 4.26
C LYS A 313 19.19 -39.92 5.12
N VAL A 314 18.31 -39.02 5.55
CA VAL A 314 18.67 -37.83 6.34
C VAL A 314 18.29 -37.91 7.82
N SER A 315 17.58 -38.95 8.24
CA SER A 315 17.21 -39.12 9.64
C SER A 315 18.42 -39.41 10.53
N ALA A 316 18.58 -38.67 11.63
CA ALA A 316 19.64 -38.89 12.63
C ALA A 316 19.62 -40.33 13.17
N VAL A 317 18.43 -40.81 13.52
CA VAL A 317 18.16 -42.20 13.87
C VAL A 317 17.22 -42.78 12.83
N GLN A 318 17.65 -43.82 12.13
CA GLN A 318 16.84 -44.55 11.16
C GLN A 318 15.97 -45.60 11.83
N VAL A 319 16.52 -46.28 12.84
CA VAL A 319 15.86 -47.37 13.56
C VAL A 319 15.94 -47.16 15.07
N ILE A 320 14.79 -47.10 15.75
CA ILE A 320 14.74 -47.10 17.21
C ILE A 320 14.25 -48.44 17.75
N VAL A 321 15.04 -49.08 18.60
CA VAL A 321 14.71 -50.36 19.23
C VAL A 321 14.14 -50.11 20.63
N ILE A 322 12.94 -50.64 20.90
CA ILE A 322 12.21 -50.41 22.14
C ILE A 322 11.88 -51.75 22.80
N HIS A 323 12.35 -51.91 24.04
CA HIS A 323 11.98 -53.05 24.86
C HIS A 323 10.52 -52.93 25.32
N VAL A 324 9.76 -54.02 25.21
CA VAL A 324 8.36 -54.10 25.63
C VAL A 324 8.28 -54.98 26.88
N PRO A 325 8.31 -54.40 28.10
CA PRO A 325 8.24 -55.17 29.32
C PRO A 325 6.86 -55.81 29.48
N TYR A 326 6.84 -57.04 30.00
CA TYR A 326 5.64 -57.76 30.37
C TYR A 326 5.78 -58.33 31.78
N LYS A 327 4.67 -58.57 32.47
CA LYS A 327 4.69 -59.18 33.81
C LYS A 327 5.35 -60.56 33.72
N ASP A 328 6.26 -60.83 34.65
CA ASP A 328 6.96 -62.11 34.82
C ASP A 328 8.00 -62.47 33.73
N ALA A 329 8.37 -61.54 32.85
CA ALA A 329 9.43 -61.72 31.86
C ALA A 329 10.79 -61.20 32.33
N ASP A 330 11.88 -61.83 31.90
CA ASP A 330 13.25 -61.35 32.16
C ASP A 330 13.54 -60.08 31.35
N VAL A 331 13.38 -58.93 32.01
CA VAL A 331 13.62 -57.61 31.39
C VAL A 331 15.08 -57.47 30.96
N LYS A 332 16.05 -58.09 31.67
CA LYS A 332 17.47 -58.00 31.31
C LYS A 332 17.76 -58.73 30.01
N GLU A 333 17.14 -59.89 29.80
CA GLU A 333 17.25 -60.64 28.55
C GLU A 333 16.72 -59.83 27.36
N ILE A 334 15.55 -59.19 27.52
CA ILE A 334 14.96 -58.32 26.48
C ILE A 334 15.89 -57.13 26.18
N MET A 335 16.42 -56.45 27.20
CA MET A 335 17.33 -55.32 27.01
C MET A 335 18.64 -55.75 26.33
N SER A 336 19.14 -56.95 26.64
CA SER A 336 20.31 -57.53 25.97
C SER A 336 20.02 -57.79 24.49
N ALA A 337 18.86 -58.36 24.16
CA ALA A 337 18.43 -58.57 22.78
C ALA A 337 18.25 -57.26 22.00
N CYS A 338 17.69 -56.21 22.63
CA CYS A 338 17.64 -54.88 22.03
C CYS A 338 19.04 -54.35 21.69
N SER A 339 19.98 -54.46 22.63
CA SER A 339 21.36 -54.00 22.44
C SER A 339 22.08 -54.78 21.34
N ALA A 340 21.86 -56.10 21.28
CA ALA A 340 22.41 -56.96 20.23
C ALA A 340 21.83 -56.63 18.84
N THR A 341 20.53 -56.32 18.78
CA THR A 341 19.83 -55.88 17.56
C THR A 341 20.42 -54.56 17.05
N VAL A 342 20.58 -53.56 17.93
CA VAL A 342 21.21 -52.27 17.56
C VAL A 342 22.62 -52.49 17.05
N LYS A 343 23.44 -53.28 17.74
CA LYS A 343 24.80 -53.59 17.30
C LYS A 343 24.82 -54.18 15.88
N THR A 344 23.96 -55.17 15.63
CA THR A 344 23.84 -55.82 14.32
C THR A 344 23.49 -54.83 13.22
N LEU A 345 22.58 -53.88 13.48
CA LEU A 345 22.19 -52.85 12.53
C LEU A 345 23.29 -51.81 12.31
N CYS A 346 23.97 -51.38 13.37
CA CYS A 346 25.09 -50.45 13.29
C CYS A 346 26.28 -51.02 12.51
N ASP A 347 26.58 -52.32 12.67
CA ASP A 347 27.63 -53.01 11.92
C ASP A 347 27.34 -53.03 10.40
N LEU A 348 26.08 -52.82 9.99
CA LEU A 348 25.64 -52.70 8.59
C LEU A 348 25.60 -51.25 8.09
N GLY A 349 26.01 -50.28 8.91
CA GLY A 349 25.95 -48.85 8.59
C GLY A 349 24.57 -48.21 8.79
N ILE A 350 23.63 -48.89 9.46
CA ILE A 350 22.32 -48.34 9.79
C ILE A 350 22.42 -47.55 11.10
N ARG A 351 21.92 -46.31 11.10
CA ARG A 351 21.89 -45.45 12.30
C ARG A 351 20.78 -45.92 13.24
N ALA A 352 21.12 -46.81 14.16
CA ALA A 352 20.19 -47.42 15.10
C ALA A 352 20.50 -47.07 16.56
N GLU A 353 19.46 -46.92 17.37
CA GLU A 353 19.57 -46.67 18.81
C GLU A 353 18.57 -47.54 19.60
N ALA A 354 18.78 -47.69 20.91
CA ALA A 354 17.83 -48.35 21.81
C ALA A 354 17.32 -47.41 22.88
N ASP A 355 16.00 -47.32 23.05
CA ASP A 355 15.38 -46.59 24.16
C ASP A 355 15.12 -47.52 25.35
N LEU A 356 16.11 -47.62 26.22
CA LEU A 356 16.13 -48.48 27.40
C LEU A 356 15.62 -47.79 28.68
N ARG A 357 15.05 -46.58 28.58
CA ARG A 357 14.61 -45.81 29.75
C ARG A 357 13.45 -46.50 30.47
N GLU A 358 13.62 -46.88 31.73
CA GLU A 358 12.60 -47.64 32.48
C GLU A 358 11.46 -46.77 33.01
N ASN A 359 11.68 -45.47 33.17
CA ASN A 359 10.70 -44.52 33.73
C ASN A 359 9.55 -44.17 32.77
N TYR A 360 9.60 -44.65 31.51
CA TYR A 360 8.57 -44.40 30.51
C TYR A 360 7.92 -45.69 30.00
N SER A 361 6.59 -45.67 29.88
CA SER A 361 5.85 -46.76 29.25
C SER A 361 6.20 -46.90 27.77
N PRO A 362 6.12 -48.11 27.16
CA PRO A 362 6.33 -48.29 25.72
C PRO A 362 5.47 -47.35 24.87
N GLY A 363 4.20 -47.17 25.22
CA GLY A 363 3.30 -46.27 24.49
C GLY A 363 3.76 -44.80 24.50
N TRP A 364 4.37 -44.34 25.60
CA TRP A 364 4.98 -43.00 25.65
C TRP A 364 6.20 -42.92 24.73
N LYS A 365 7.07 -43.94 24.75
CA LYS A 365 8.24 -44.00 23.86
C LYS A 365 7.84 -44.04 22.40
N TYR A 366 6.77 -44.77 22.07
CA TYR A 366 6.23 -44.82 20.70
C TYR A 366 5.84 -43.42 20.22
N SER A 367 5.04 -42.70 21.01
CA SER A 367 4.65 -41.32 20.68
C SER A 367 5.86 -40.38 20.61
N HIS A 368 6.83 -40.50 21.51
CA HIS A 368 8.04 -39.67 21.52
C HIS A 368 8.86 -39.85 20.24
N TRP A 369 9.13 -41.09 19.82
CA TRP A 369 9.91 -41.35 18.61
C TRP A 369 9.11 -41.15 17.31
N GLU A 370 7.78 -41.30 17.35
CA GLU A 370 6.89 -40.90 16.25
C GLU A 370 6.88 -39.37 16.07
N MET A 371 6.85 -38.59 17.16
CA MET A 371 6.96 -37.12 17.14
C MET A 371 8.27 -36.66 16.50
N LYS A 372 9.38 -37.33 16.84
CA LYS A 372 10.72 -37.08 16.28
C LYS A 372 10.90 -37.61 14.86
N GLY A 373 9.95 -38.41 14.35
CA GLY A 373 9.92 -38.87 12.96
C GLY A 373 10.93 -39.95 12.61
N VAL A 374 11.33 -40.79 13.58
CA VAL A 374 12.21 -41.94 13.30
C VAL A 374 11.52 -42.88 12.30
N PRO A 375 12.14 -43.21 11.15
CA PRO A 375 11.49 -43.96 10.07
C PRO A 375 10.97 -45.34 10.47
N LEU A 376 11.75 -46.08 11.25
CA LEU A 376 11.43 -47.44 11.66
C LEU A 376 11.57 -47.62 13.17
N ARG A 377 10.54 -48.18 13.80
CA ARG A 377 10.61 -48.64 15.19
C ARG A 377 10.66 -50.16 15.21
N ILE A 378 11.56 -50.73 16.00
CA ILE A 378 11.59 -52.16 16.30
C ILE A 378 11.15 -52.38 17.75
N GLU A 379 10.15 -53.22 17.94
CA GLU A 379 9.60 -53.60 19.22
C GLU A 379 10.07 -55.03 19.55
N ILE A 380 10.65 -55.21 20.75
CA ILE A 380 11.08 -56.54 21.24
C ILE A 380 10.44 -56.79 22.59
N GLY A 381 9.53 -57.77 22.64
CA GLY A 381 8.93 -58.30 23.85
C GLY A 381 9.18 -59.79 24.04
N PRO A 382 8.58 -60.41 25.09
CA PRO A 382 8.79 -61.82 25.39
C PRO A 382 8.34 -62.76 24.27
N LYS A 383 7.29 -62.39 23.53
CA LYS A 383 6.79 -63.17 22.39
C LYS A 383 7.77 -63.17 21.22
N ASP A 384 8.44 -62.05 21.02
CA ASP A 384 9.39 -61.86 19.92
C ASP A 384 10.67 -62.67 20.19
N LEU A 385 11.14 -62.68 21.45
CA LEU A 385 12.22 -63.58 21.89
C LEU A 385 11.87 -65.05 21.72
N ALA A 386 10.67 -65.47 22.17
CA ALA A 386 10.24 -66.86 22.07
C ALA A 386 10.14 -67.35 20.61
N ASN A 387 9.82 -66.46 19.68
CA ASN A 387 9.70 -66.75 18.25
C ASN A 387 10.98 -66.44 17.45
N ASN A 388 12.07 -66.00 18.11
CA ASN A 388 13.32 -65.55 17.49
C ASN A 388 13.10 -64.52 16.34
N GLN A 389 12.27 -63.51 16.61
CA GLN A 389 11.89 -62.47 15.67
C GLN A 389 11.86 -61.09 16.33
N VAL A 390 11.61 -60.05 15.55
CA VAL A 390 11.31 -58.70 16.04
C VAL A 390 10.10 -58.13 15.32
N ARG A 391 9.40 -57.18 15.95
CA ARG A 391 8.30 -56.46 15.30
C ARG A 391 8.75 -55.10 14.80
N ALA A 392 8.81 -54.92 13.49
CA ALA A 392 9.08 -53.65 12.85
C ALA A 392 7.78 -52.86 12.59
N VAL A 393 7.82 -51.55 12.86
CA VAL A 393 6.71 -50.62 12.63
C VAL A 393 7.20 -49.40 11.87
N ARG A 394 6.58 -49.15 10.73
CA ARG A 394 6.89 -48.00 9.86
C ARG A 394 6.25 -46.71 10.36
N ARG A 395 6.98 -45.59 10.26
CA ARG A 395 6.49 -44.26 10.68
C ARG A 395 5.54 -43.61 9.69
N ASP A 396 5.81 -43.75 8.40
CA ASP A 396 5.10 -43.08 7.30
C ASP A 396 3.67 -43.61 7.12
N ASN A 397 3.44 -44.91 7.29
CA ASN A 397 2.13 -45.53 7.07
C ASN A 397 1.59 -46.33 8.29
N GLY A 398 2.40 -46.59 9.32
CA GLY A 398 2.01 -47.37 10.50
C GLY A 398 1.95 -48.88 10.30
N GLU A 399 2.42 -49.39 9.15
CA GLU A 399 2.46 -50.82 8.83
C GLU A 399 3.35 -51.58 9.81
N LYS A 400 2.94 -52.80 10.16
CA LYS A 400 3.61 -53.66 11.15
C LYS A 400 3.97 -54.99 10.53
N ILE A 401 5.22 -55.39 10.69
CA ILE A 401 5.76 -56.63 10.09
C ILE A 401 6.63 -57.34 11.13
N ASP A 402 6.45 -58.65 11.25
CA ASP A 402 7.34 -59.49 12.05
C ASP A 402 8.50 -59.96 11.18
N ILE A 403 9.72 -59.74 11.65
CA ILE A 403 10.96 -60.05 10.92
C ILE A 403 11.72 -61.12 11.72
N PRO A 404 11.97 -62.31 11.16
CA PRO A 404 12.85 -63.29 11.78
C PRO A 404 14.25 -62.71 12.00
N MET A 405 14.90 -63.03 13.14
CA MET A 405 16.24 -62.47 13.41
C MET A 405 17.29 -62.84 12.36
N ALA A 406 17.12 -63.99 11.69
CA ALA A 406 17.99 -64.41 10.59
C ALA A 406 17.97 -63.46 9.39
N ASP A 407 16.82 -62.81 9.14
CA ASP A 407 16.60 -61.94 7.98
C ASP A 407 16.67 -60.45 8.33
N LEU A 408 16.99 -60.11 9.60
CA LEU A 408 16.92 -58.75 10.13
C LEU A 408 17.69 -57.75 9.26
N ALA A 409 18.93 -58.07 8.94
CA ALA A 409 19.85 -57.22 8.19
C ALA A 409 19.26 -56.81 6.82
N ASP A 410 18.90 -57.80 6.02
CA ASP A 410 18.43 -57.60 4.64
C ASP A 410 17.05 -56.96 4.63
N LYS A 411 16.14 -57.40 5.51
CA LYS A 411 14.77 -56.87 5.56
C LYS A 411 14.73 -55.42 6.03
N VAL A 412 15.50 -55.03 7.04
CA VAL A 412 15.52 -53.64 7.51
C VAL A 412 16.10 -52.73 6.44
N LYS A 413 17.18 -53.12 5.76
CA LYS A 413 17.75 -52.33 4.66
C LYS A 413 16.73 -52.10 3.54
N VAL A 414 16.08 -53.17 3.06
CA VAL A 414 15.03 -53.08 2.03
C VAL A 414 13.85 -52.24 2.51
N MET A 415 13.47 -52.32 3.79
CA MET A 415 12.41 -51.48 4.34
C MET A 415 12.76 -50.00 4.31
N LEU A 416 13.98 -49.62 4.70
CA LEU A 416 14.41 -48.21 4.67
C LEU A 416 14.44 -47.68 3.22
N ASP A 417 14.93 -48.46 2.26
CA ASP A 417 14.89 -48.09 0.84
C ASP A 417 13.45 -47.92 0.33
N ASN A 418 12.55 -48.84 0.71
CA ASN A 418 11.13 -48.78 0.35
C ASN A 418 10.41 -47.59 1.01
N ILE A 419 10.75 -47.23 2.25
CA ILE A 419 10.20 -46.05 2.92
C ILE A 419 10.62 -44.79 2.16
N GLN A 420 11.91 -44.67 1.80
CA GLN A 420 12.41 -43.53 1.03
C GLN A 420 11.66 -43.36 -0.30
N GLN A 421 11.52 -44.44 -1.07
CA GLN A 421 10.84 -44.41 -2.36
C GLN A 421 9.33 -44.13 -2.21
N SER A 422 8.67 -44.80 -1.26
CA SER A 422 7.24 -44.62 -1.00
C SER A 422 6.93 -43.18 -0.57
N MET A 423 7.77 -42.56 0.25
CA MET A 423 7.61 -41.16 0.64
C MET A 423 7.70 -40.22 -0.57
N PHE A 424 8.66 -40.46 -1.47
CA PHE A 424 8.81 -39.67 -2.69
C PHE A 424 7.60 -39.83 -3.61
N ASP A 425 7.16 -41.07 -3.86
CA ASP A 425 6.03 -41.35 -4.76
C ASP A 425 4.73 -40.72 -4.26
N VAL A 426 4.47 -40.80 -2.96
CA VAL A 426 3.29 -40.16 -2.34
C VAL A 426 3.38 -38.64 -2.44
N ALA A 427 4.55 -38.04 -2.16
CA ALA A 427 4.73 -36.60 -2.27
C ALA A 427 4.59 -36.12 -3.73
N LYS A 428 5.15 -36.87 -4.68
CA LYS A 428 5.04 -36.61 -6.12
C LYS A 428 3.60 -36.68 -6.59
N GLN A 429 2.87 -37.74 -6.23
CA GLN A 429 1.46 -37.88 -6.58
C GLN A 429 0.62 -36.72 -6.03
N LYS A 430 0.86 -36.30 -4.79
CA LYS A 430 0.17 -35.13 -4.19
C LYS A 430 0.47 -33.84 -4.94
N ARG A 431 1.74 -33.59 -5.29
CA ARG A 431 2.15 -32.41 -6.07
C ARG A 431 1.53 -32.43 -7.47
N ASP A 432 1.58 -33.56 -8.16
CA ASP A 432 1.08 -33.70 -9.54
C ASP A 432 -0.44 -33.54 -9.60
N ALA A 433 -1.17 -34.04 -8.60
CA ALA A 433 -2.61 -33.81 -8.47
C ALA A 433 -2.99 -32.33 -8.26
N CYS A 434 -2.04 -31.50 -7.83
CA CYS A 434 -2.24 -30.06 -7.71
C CYS A 434 -1.90 -29.28 -8.99
N ILE A 435 -1.32 -29.90 -10.02
CA ILE A 435 -0.99 -29.21 -11.27
C ILE A 435 -2.27 -28.99 -12.09
N GLN A 436 -2.54 -27.73 -12.43
CA GLN A 436 -3.62 -27.34 -13.33
C GLN A 436 -3.03 -26.63 -14.54
N VAL A 437 -3.23 -27.20 -15.73
CA VAL A 437 -2.97 -26.49 -16.98
C VAL A 437 -4.15 -25.55 -17.22
N THR A 438 -3.86 -24.27 -17.43
CA THR A 438 -4.88 -23.24 -17.70
C THR A 438 -4.58 -22.53 -19.01
N LYS A 439 -5.63 -22.19 -19.76
CA LYS A 439 -5.54 -21.47 -21.04
C LYS A 439 -6.26 -20.12 -21.01
N THR A 440 -7.13 -19.93 -20.02
CA THR A 440 -7.90 -18.70 -19.84
C THR A 440 -7.63 -18.08 -18.47
N TRP A 441 -7.92 -16.78 -18.36
CA TRP A 441 -7.79 -16.04 -17.11
C TRP A 441 -8.76 -16.54 -16.03
N ASP A 442 -9.97 -16.93 -16.43
CA ASP A 442 -10.98 -17.45 -15.50
C ASP A 442 -10.54 -18.80 -14.90
N GLU A 443 -10.02 -19.71 -15.72
CA GLU A 443 -9.42 -20.97 -15.26
C GLU A 443 -8.22 -20.72 -14.32
N PHE A 444 -7.40 -19.70 -14.62
CA PHE A 444 -6.27 -19.31 -13.78
C PHE A 444 -6.73 -18.88 -12.38
N ILE A 445 -7.74 -18.01 -12.29
CA ILE A 445 -8.25 -17.53 -11.00
C ILE A 445 -8.95 -18.65 -10.23
N GLU A 446 -9.71 -19.52 -10.91
CA GLU A 446 -10.33 -20.69 -10.28
C GLU A 446 -9.28 -21.63 -9.69
N ALA A 447 -8.23 -21.96 -10.47
CA ALA A 447 -7.14 -22.82 -10.03
C ALA A 447 -6.38 -22.22 -8.84
N LEU A 448 -6.14 -20.90 -8.85
CA LEU A 448 -5.49 -20.19 -7.75
C LEU A 448 -6.33 -20.27 -6.47
N GLY A 449 -7.64 -20.06 -6.56
CA GLY A 449 -8.57 -20.20 -5.44
C GLY A 449 -8.63 -21.63 -4.87
N GLN A 450 -8.41 -22.63 -5.72
CA GLN A 450 -8.31 -24.05 -5.34
C GLN A 450 -6.94 -24.45 -4.77
N LYS A 451 -6.03 -23.49 -4.53
CA LYS A 451 -4.67 -23.75 -4.01
C LYS A 451 -3.86 -24.68 -4.93
N LYS A 452 -4.04 -24.58 -6.25
CA LYS A 452 -3.35 -25.40 -7.24
C LYS A 452 -2.06 -24.75 -7.74
N LEU A 453 -1.16 -25.59 -8.26
CA LEU A 453 0.03 -25.19 -9.00
C LEU A 453 -0.38 -24.97 -10.47
N ILE A 454 -0.23 -23.74 -10.98
CA ILE A 454 -0.76 -23.36 -12.29
C ILE A 454 0.35 -23.45 -13.34
N LEU A 455 0.05 -24.11 -14.46
CA LEU A 455 0.88 -24.12 -15.66
C LEU A 455 0.10 -23.46 -16.80
N ALA A 456 0.59 -22.32 -17.29
CA ALA A 456 -0.10 -21.51 -18.29
C ALA A 456 0.87 -21.07 -19.40
N PRO A 457 0.39 -20.89 -20.65
CA PRO A 457 1.14 -20.20 -21.68
C PRO A 457 1.52 -18.80 -21.21
N TRP A 458 2.80 -18.46 -21.29
CA TRP A 458 3.35 -17.22 -20.73
C TRP A 458 4.27 -16.54 -21.74
N CYS A 459 4.12 -15.22 -21.90
CA CYS A 459 4.90 -14.41 -22.85
C CYS A 459 6.24 -13.91 -22.30
N ASP A 460 6.51 -14.12 -21.00
CA ASP A 460 7.74 -13.72 -20.30
C ASP A 460 8.04 -12.20 -20.32
N GLU A 461 7.00 -11.38 -20.42
CA GLU A 461 7.10 -9.92 -20.33
C GLU A 461 6.89 -9.44 -18.88
N GLU A 462 7.79 -8.58 -18.37
CA GLU A 462 7.73 -8.08 -16.98
C GLU A 462 6.41 -7.36 -16.66
N GLU A 463 5.87 -6.60 -17.62
CA GLU A 463 4.62 -5.87 -17.43
C GLU A 463 3.43 -6.81 -17.24
N VAL A 464 3.42 -7.96 -17.93
CA VAL A 464 2.39 -8.98 -17.77
C VAL A 464 2.53 -9.65 -16.40
N GLU A 465 3.75 -9.91 -15.92
CA GLU A 465 3.95 -10.43 -14.56
C GLU A 465 3.49 -9.44 -13.48
N LYS A 466 3.81 -8.15 -13.64
CA LYS A 466 3.33 -7.08 -12.76
C LYS A 466 1.81 -7.01 -12.76
N GLU A 467 1.18 -7.13 -13.93
CA GLU A 467 -0.27 -7.13 -14.07
C GLU A 467 -0.90 -8.35 -13.36
N VAL A 468 -0.36 -9.55 -13.54
CA VAL A 468 -0.85 -10.76 -12.86
C VAL A 468 -0.70 -10.65 -11.36
N LYS A 469 0.46 -10.20 -10.86
CA LYS A 469 0.67 -9.94 -9.42
C LYS A 469 -0.36 -8.95 -8.87
N THR A 470 -0.67 -7.91 -9.64
CA THR A 470 -1.64 -6.88 -9.23
C THR A 470 -3.08 -7.43 -9.23
N LYS A 471 -3.49 -8.12 -10.29
CA LYS A 471 -4.85 -8.68 -10.42
C LYS A 471 -5.15 -9.80 -9.43
N THR A 472 -4.13 -10.54 -9.00
CA THR A 472 -4.27 -11.68 -8.09
C THR A 472 -4.02 -11.30 -6.63
N LYS A 473 -3.77 -10.01 -6.36
CA LYS A 473 -3.53 -9.48 -5.02
C LYS A 473 -4.80 -9.59 -4.17
N GLY A 474 -4.86 -10.59 -3.30
CA GLY A 474 -5.99 -10.83 -2.39
C GLY A 474 -5.56 -11.43 -1.06
N GLU A 475 -6.50 -12.05 -0.34
CA GLU A 475 -6.30 -12.65 1.00
C GLU A 475 -5.18 -13.72 1.02
N THR A 476 -4.96 -14.42 -0.10
CA THR A 476 -3.93 -15.46 -0.27
C THR A 476 -2.55 -14.91 -0.67
N GLY A 477 -2.44 -13.60 -0.90
CA GLY A 477 -1.27 -12.96 -1.52
C GLY A 477 -1.33 -13.00 -3.06
N ALA A 478 -0.42 -12.27 -3.70
CA ALA A 478 -0.33 -12.20 -5.17
C ALA A 478 0.30 -13.47 -5.76
N ALA A 479 -0.25 -13.96 -6.86
CA ALA A 479 0.38 -14.98 -7.68
C ALA A 479 1.58 -14.39 -8.41
N LYS A 480 2.63 -15.19 -8.56
CA LYS A 480 3.86 -14.83 -9.28
C LYS A 480 4.39 -16.03 -10.04
N THR A 481 5.27 -15.79 -11.02
CA THR A 481 5.92 -16.90 -11.71
C THR A 481 6.84 -17.65 -10.74
N LEU A 482 6.81 -18.98 -10.80
CA LEU A 482 7.72 -19.83 -10.03
C LEU A 482 8.96 -20.13 -10.86
N CYS A 483 8.77 -20.74 -12.01
CA CYS A 483 9.76 -20.89 -13.07
C CYS A 483 9.05 -21.26 -14.38
N SER A 484 9.74 -21.08 -15.51
CA SER A 484 9.46 -21.73 -16.79
C SER A 484 10.09 -23.12 -16.76
N PRO A 485 9.31 -24.20 -16.63
CA PRO A 485 9.85 -25.56 -16.50
C PRO A 485 10.69 -25.95 -17.71
N PHE A 486 11.75 -26.72 -17.53
CA PHE A 486 12.51 -27.25 -18.68
C PHE A 486 11.76 -28.36 -19.42
N GLU A 487 10.96 -29.13 -18.68
CA GLU A 487 10.04 -30.11 -19.25
C GLU A 487 8.71 -29.41 -19.57
N GLN A 488 8.54 -28.99 -20.82
CA GLN A 488 7.35 -28.28 -21.32
C GLN A 488 6.30 -29.27 -21.87
N PRO A 489 5.01 -29.11 -21.55
CA PRO A 489 3.94 -29.87 -22.22
C PRO A 489 3.73 -29.38 -23.66
N GLU A 490 3.10 -30.20 -24.51
CA GLU A 490 2.73 -29.79 -25.87
C GLU A 490 1.75 -28.60 -25.85
N LEU A 491 2.12 -27.50 -26.51
CA LEU A 491 1.30 -26.27 -26.61
C LEU A 491 0.38 -26.34 -27.85
N PRO A 492 -0.94 -26.10 -27.73
CA PRO A 492 -1.81 -25.87 -28.88
C PRO A 492 -1.50 -24.51 -29.52
N GLU A 493 -1.50 -24.42 -30.86
CA GLU A 493 -1.08 -23.25 -31.67
C GLU A 493 -1.81 -21.90 -31.41
N VAL A 494 -2.86 -21.85 -30.57
CA VAL A 494 -3.82 -20.72 -30.55
C VAL A 494 -3.87 -19.95 -29.22
N ALA A 495 -2.91 -20.10 -28.31
CA ALA A 495 -2.98 -19.42 -27.01
C ALA A 495 -1.90 -18.34 -26.83
N ILE A 496 -2.15 -17.13 -27.31
CA ILE A 496 -1.47 -15.90 -26.84
C ILE A 496 -2.53 -14.83 -26.56
N MET A 497 -2.69 -14.46 -25.29
CA MET A 497 -3.52 -13.33 -24.85
C MET A 497 -2.78 -11.99 -25.09
N ALA A 498 -3.55 -10.94 -25.39
CA ALA A 498 -3.18 -9.53 -25.65
C ALA A 498 -2.82 -9.14 -27.11
N CYS A 499 -2.30 -10.05 -27.93
CA CYS A 499 -2.02 -9.75 -29.35
C CYS A 499 -2.54 -10.87 -30.27
N MET A 500 -3.17 -10.49 -31.38
CA MET A 500 -3.53 -11.44 -32.43
C MET A 500 -2.42 -11.49 -33.47
N LYS A 501 -1.74 -12.64 -33.57
CA LYS A 501 -0.71 -12.88 -34.60
C LYS A 501 -1.38 -13.33 -35.89
N LEU A 502 -1.20 -12.57 -36.96
CA LEU A 502 -1.65 -12.93 -38.31
C LEU A 502 -0.47 -13.32 -39.19
N GLY A 503 -0.63 -14.37 -40.00
CA GLY A 503 0.38 -14.86 -40.94
C GLY A 503 1.25 -16.00 -40.39
N SER A 504 1.87 -16.75 -41.30
CA SER A 504 2.72 -17.91 -40.99
C SER A 504 4.14 -17.78 -41.52
N LYS A 505 4.39 -16.85 -42.45
CA LYS A 505 5.69 -16.64 -43.09
C LYS A 505 6.57 -15.68 -42.29
N ALA A 506 7.89 -15.90 -42.35
CA ALA A 506 8.90 -15.00 -41.78
C ALA A 506 8.88 -13.63 -42.48
N ASP A 507 9.43 -12.60 -41.83
CA ASP A 507 9.45 -11.25 -42.40
C ASP A 507 10.29 -11.23 -43.68
N ALA A 508 9.65 -10.85 -44.78
CA ALA A 508 10.25 -10.78 -46.11
C ALA A 508 10.48 -9.32 -46.55
N PHE A 509 10.13 -8.33 -45.72
CA PHE A 509 10.23 -6.92 -46.06
C PHE A 509 11.55 -6.31 -45.56
N GLN A 510 12.27 -5.63 -46.44
CA GLN A 510 13.49 -4.89 -46.10
C GLN A 510 13.32 -3.40 -46.45
N LYS A 511 13.65 -2.53 -45.49
CA LYS A 511 13.63 -1.07 -45.70
C LYS A 511 15.00 -0.59 -46.19
N GLN A 512 15.01 0.16 -47.28
CA GLN A 512 16.20 0.85 -47.80
C GLN A 512 15.83 2.31 -48.08
N GLY A 513 16.23 3.23 -47.19
CA GLY A 513 15.86 4.64 -47.30
C GLY A 513 14.34 4.86 -47.22
N GLN A 514 13.79 5.53 -48.24
CA GLN A 514 12.35 5.79 -48.43
C GLN A 514 11.65 4.72 -49.29
N ALA A 515 12.23 3.52 -49.38
CA ALA A 515 11.68 2.40 -50.13
C ALA A 515 11.63 1.11 -49.30
N TRP A 516 10.55 0.35 -49.46
CA TRP A 516 10.38 -1.00 -48.94
C TRP A 516 10.47 -2.02 -50.07
N PHE A 517 11.25 -3.07 -49.87
CA PHE A 517 11.43 -4.15 -50.83
C PHE A 517 10.96 -5.48 -50.25
N CYS A 518 10.14 -6.20 -51.01
CA CYS A 518 9.76 -7.57 -50.66
C CYS A 518 10.76 -8.58 -51.24
N THR A 519 11.47 -9.31 -50.38
CA THR A 519 12.57 -10.23 -50.71
C THR A 519 12.11 -11.68 -50.90
N THR A 520 11.05 -11.89 -51.70
CA THR A 520 10.54 -13.25 -52.02
C THR A 520 11.41 -14.01 -53.03
N GLY A 521 12.54 -13.43 -53.47
CA GLY A 521 13.43 -14.00 -54.49
C GLY A 521 12.99 -13.74 -55.94
N LEU A 522 11.87 -13.02 -56.14
CA LEU A 522 11.39 -12.55 -57.44
C LEU A 522 11.58 -11.04 -57.57
N PRO A 523 11.79 -10.51 -58.79
CA PRO A 523 11.76 -9.07 -59.02
C PRO A 523 10.34 -8.53 -58.81
N SER A 524 10.24 -7.33 -58.21
CA SER A 524 8.96 -6.64 -58.05
C SER A 524 8.34 -6.28 -59.40
N ASP A 525 7.04 -6.50 -59.54
CA ASP A 525 6.26 -6.21 -60.76
C ASP A 525 5.26 -5.05 -60.58
N ILE A 526 5.28 -4.42 -59.40
CA ILE A 526 4.47 -3.25 -59.03
C ILE A 526 5.20 -2.39 -58.00
N VAL A 527 5.05 -1.07 -58.12
CA VAL A 527 5.50 -0.09 -57.11
C VAL A 527 4.28 0.66 -56.59
N VAL A 528 4.05 0.64 -55.28
CA VAL A 528 2.98 1.40 -54.63
C VAL A 528 3.58 2.57 -53.86
N GLU A 529 3.22 3.79 -54.23
CA GLU A 529 3.62 5.01 -53.54
C GLU A 529 2.55 5.40 -52.52
N VAL A 530 2.96 5.56 -51.26
CA VAL A 530 2.11 6.04 -50.16
C VAL A 530 2.87 7.16 -49.45
N GLU A 531 2.37 8.39 -49.55
CA GLU A 531 3.02 9.59 -49.00
C GLU A 531 4.47 9.74 -49.52
N ASP A 532 5.47 9.74 -48.63
CA ASP A 532 6.89 9.85 -48.97
C ASP A 532 7.60 8.49 -49.09
N MET A 533 6.84 7.38 -49.05
CA MET A 533 7.36 6.02 -49.06
C MET A 533 6.94 5.26 -50.32
N SER A 534 7.89 4.52 -50.91
CA SER A 534 7.66 3.61 -52.04
C SER A 534 7.71 2.15 -51.59
N PHE A 535 6.80 1.32 -52.08
CA PHE A 535 6.71 -0.10 -51.76
C PHE A 535 6.86 -0.92 -53.04
N HIS A 536 8.00 -1.61 -53.19
CA HIS A 536 8.27 -2.53 -54.29
C HIS A 536 7.71 -3.91 -53.96
N LEU A 537 6.57 -4.22 -54.60
CA LEU A 537 5.72 -5.37 -54.27
C LEU A 537 5.46 -6.24 -55.51
N HIS A 538 4.55 -7.19 -55.35
CA HIS A 538 4.09 -8.15 -56.34
C HIS A 538 2.57 -7.99 -56.50
N LYS A 539 2.05 -8.04 -57.73
CA LYS A 539 0.63 -7.84 -58.02
C LYS A 539 -0.27 -8.88 -57.33
N PHE A 540 0.10 -10.16 -57.43
CA PHE A 540 -0.76 -11.27 -56.98
C PHE A 540 -1.18 -11.20 -55.49
N PRO A 541 -0.26 -11.00 -54.51
CA PRO A 541 -0.65 -10.84 -53.09
C PRO A 541 -1.66 -9.72 -52.85
N LEU A 542 -1.55 -8.60 -53.56
CA LEU A 542 -2.43 -7.43 -53.40
C LEU A 542 -3.81 -7.67 -54.03
N LEU A 543 -3.84 -8.21 -55.26
CA LEU A 543 -5.07 -8.57 -55.98
C LEU A 543 -5.93 -9.55 -55.18
N SER A 544 -5.29 -10.52 -54.53
CA SER A 544 -5.96 -11.55 -53.73
C SER A 544 -6.55 -11.06 -52.40
N ARG A 545 -6.48 -9.76 -52.10
CA ARG A 545 -6.87 -9.22 -50.78
C ARG A 545 -7.52 -7.84 -50.80
N SER A 546 -7.40 -7.05 -51.86
CA SER A 546 -7.93 -5.67 -51.92
C SER A 546 -8.62 -5.35 -53.25
N GLY A 547 -9.89 -4.95 -53.17
CA GLY A 547 -10.67 -4.52 -54.34
C GLY A 547 -10.21 -3.18 -54.94
N VAL A 548 -9.65 -2.28 -54.12
CA VAL A 548 -9.04 -1.04 -54.63
C VAL A 548 -7.78 -1.35 -55.43
N MET A 549 -6.94 -2.27 -54.93
CA MET A 549 -5.73 -2.68 -55.67
C MET A 549 -6.08 -3.38 -56.98
N GLU A 550 -7.12 -4.22 -56.99
CA GLU A 550 -7.60 -4.86 -58.22
C GLU A 550 -7.97 -3.85 -59.31
N ARG A 551 -8.78 -2.85 -58.96
CA ARG A 551 -9.18 -1.80 -59.90
C ARG A 551 -8.01 -0.95 -60.38
N LEU A 552 -7.15 -0.49 -59.47
CA LEU A 552 -6.00 0.35 -59.83
C LEU A 552 -4.98 -0.40 -60.69
N ILE A 553 -4.76 -1.69 -60.44
CA ILE A 553 -3.85 -2.53 -61.25
C ILE A 553 -4.45 -2.81 -62.64
N ALA A 554 -5.76 -3.03 -62.74
CA ALA A 554 -6.46 -3.21 -64.02
C ALA A 554 -6.34 -1.94 -64.88
N ASP A 555 -6.65 -0.77 -64.32
CA ASP A 555 -6.57 0.53 -65.01
C ASP A 555 -5.14 0.86 -65.47
N ALA A 556 -4.12 0.52 -64.67
CA ALA A 556 -2.72 0.72 -65.03
C ALA A 556 -2.28 -0.24 -66.17
N SER A 557 -2.82 -1.45 -66.20
CA SER A 557 -2.51 -2.46 -67.23
C SER A 557 -3.12 -2.09 -68.59
N GLU A 558 -4.28 -1.41 -68.61
CA GLU A 558 -4.89 -0.89 -69.85
C GLU A 558 -4.11 0.28 -70.46
N LYS A 559 -3.37 1.06 -69.65
CA LYS A 559 -2.59 2.22 -70.09
C LYS A 559 -1.21 1.89 -70.68
N GLY A 560 -0.84 0.61 -70.74
CA GLY A 560 0.39 0.13 -71.39
C GLY A 560 1.69 0.45 -70.63
N ASP A 561 1.61 0.70 -69.32
CA ASP A 561 2.75 1.12 -68.51
C ASP A 561 3.58 -0.10 -68.05
N THR A 562 4.80 -0.25 -68.57
CA THR A 562 5.61 -1.46 -68.40
C THR A 562 6.09 -1.70 -66.96
N ASN A 563 6.05 -0.68 -66.09
CA ASN A 563 6.53 -0.76 -64.69
C ASN A 563 5.43 -0.60 -63.61
N CYS A 564 4.14 -0.54 -64.00
CA CYS A 564 2.95 -0.50 -63.11
C CYS A 564 3.19 0.22 -61.76
N ALA A 565 3.29 1.55 -61.78
CA ALA A 565 3.39 2.38 -60.58
C ALA A 565 2.00 2.88 -60.15
N ILE A 566 1.62 2.67 -58.88
CA ILE A 566 0.33 3.07 -58.31
C ILE A 566 0.57 4.08 -57.18
N ASN A 567 -0.11 5.22 -57.22
CA ASN A 567 -0.06 6.21 -56.16
C ASN A 567 -1.34 6.16 -55.33
N LEU A 568 -1.23 5.84 -54.04
CA LEU A 568 -2.33 5.88 -53.08
C LEU A 568 -2.28 7.18 -52.27
N THR A 569 -3.22 8.08 -52.55
CA THR A 569 -3.35 9.33 -51.82
C THR A 569 -4.31 9.18 -50.65
N GLY A 570 -3.88 9.57 -49.44
CA GLY A 570 -4.75 9.68 -48.26
C GLY A 570 -5.06 8.36 -47.56
N VAL A 571 -4.11 7.41 -47.55
CA VAL A 571 -4.26 6.14 -46.81
C VAL A 571 -4.42 6.44 -45.30
N PRO A 572 -5.50 5.97 -44.64
CA PRO A 572 -5.67 6.16 -43.20
C PRO A 572 -4.48 5.59 -42.42
N GLY A 573 -3.83 6.43 -41.62
CA GLY A 573 -2.65 6.02 -40.85
C GLY A 573 -1.33 5.98 -41.63
N GLY A 574 -1.31 6.48 -42.87
CA GLY A 574 -0.12 6.72 -43.67
C GLY A 574 0.68 5.47 -44.05
N ALA A 575 1.92 5.69 -44.48
CA ALA A 575 2.80 4.63 -44.97
C ALA A 575 3.07 3.51 -43.94
N LYS A 576 3.14 3.83 -42.66
CA LYS A 576 3.35 2.83 -41.58
C LYS A 576 2.21 1.83 -41.47
N THR A 577 0.97 2.30 -41.66
CA THR A 577 -0.20 1.43 -41.64
C THR A 577 -0.25 0.58 -42.90
N PHE A 578 0.10 1.17 -44.05
CA PHE A 578 0.20 0.44 -45.30
C PHE A 578 1.26 -0.67 -45.27
N GLU A 579 2.37 -0.49 -44.56
CA GLU A 579 3.37 -1.56 -44.33
C GLU A 579 2.72 -2.80 -43.69
N LEU A 580 1.91 -2.61 -42.65
CA LEU A 580 1.23 -3.71 -41.98
C LEU A 580 0.17 -4.36 -42.87
N VAL A 581 -0.55 -3.57 -43.67
CA VAL A 581 -1.48 -4.08 -44.68
C VAL A 581 -0.74 -4.91 -45.74
N ALA A 582 0.41 -4.43 -46.23
CA ALA A 582 1.22 -5.17 -47.18
C ALA A 582 1.73 -6.48 -46.56
N LYS A 583 2.21 -6.47 -45.31
CA LYS A 583 2.59 -7.69 -44.59
C LYS A 583 1.44 -8.69 -44.49
N PHE A 584 0.21 -8.21 -44.21
CA PHE A 584 -0.99 -9.04 -44.22
C PHE A 584 -1.23 -9.70 -45.59
N CYS A 585 -1.17 -8.93 -46.69
CA CYS A 585 -1.38 -9.46 -48.03
C CYS A 585 -0.40 -10.59 -48.40
N TYR A 586 0.82 -10.56 -47.87
CA TYR A 586 1.85 -11.58 -48.10
C TYR A 586 1.79 -12.77 -47.14
N GLY A 587 0.91 -12.73 -46.14
CA GLY A 587 0.86 -13.72 -45.07
C GLY A 587 2.08 -13.68 -44.14
N VAL A 588 2.74 -12.53 -44.05
CA VAL A 588 3.86 -12.27 -43.14
C VAL A 588 3.34 -12.07 -41.73
N LYS A 589 4.05 -12.69 -40.76
CA LYS A 589 3.75 -12.56 -39.33
C LYS A 589 3.75 -11.09 -38.89
N HIS A 590 2.60 -10.60 -38.43
CA HIS A 590 2.47 -9.30 -37.76
C HIS A 590 1.37 -9.35 -36.69
N GLU A 591 1.39 -8.38 -35.78
CA GLU A 591 0.51 -8.34 -34.60
C GLU A 591 -0.53 -7.23 -34.70
N ILE A 592 -1.79 -7.56 -34.42
CA ILE A 592 -2.85 -6.58 -34.16
C ILE A 592 -2.90 -6.31 -32.65
N THR A 593 -2.87 -5.03 -32.29
CA THR A 593 -2.84 -4.50 -30.92
C THR A 593 -3.80 -3.32 -30.76
N ALA A 594 -4.09 -2.90 -29.52
CA ALA A 594 -4.97 -1.75 -29.25
C ALA A 594 -4.46 -0.42 -29.83
N SER A 595 -3.15 -0.29 -30.10
CA SER A 595 -2.53 0.91 -30.66
C SER A 595 -2.58 0.97 -32.19
N ASN A 596 -2.68 -0.16 -32.89
CA ASN A 596 -2.68 -0.19 -34.36
C ASN A 596 -4.03 -0.62 -34.98
N VAL A 597 -4.93 -1.23 -34.21
CA VAL A 597 -6.20 -1.76 -34.73
C VAL A 597 -7.08 -0.71 -35.40
N VAL A 598 -7.13 0.52 -34.86
CA VAL A 598 -7.95 1.61 -35.44
C VAL A 598 -7.39 2.03 -36.80
N HIS A 599 -6.07 2.20 -36.87
CA HIS A 599 -5.35 2.48 -38.12
C HIS A 599 -5.62 1.39 -39.17
N LEU A 600 -5.42 0.12 -38.79
CA LEU A 600 -5.63 -1.03 -39.67
C LEU A 600 -7.09 -1.16 -40.13
N ARG A 601 -8.06 -0.94 -39.22
CA ARG A 601 -9.49 -1.04 -39.53
C ARG A 601 -9.94 0.03 -40.53
N CYS A 602 -9.42 1.26 -40.39
CA CYS A 602 -9.68 2.36 -41.30
C CYS A 602 -8.99 2.14 -42.67
N ALA A 603 -7.71 1.72 -42.67
CA ALA A 603 -6.98 1.43 -43.91
C ALA A 603 -7.58 0.24 -44.67
N ALA A 604 -7.99 -0.83 -43.97
CA ALA A 604 -8.64 -1.98 -44.57
C ALA A 604 -10.00 -1.63 -45.20
N ALA A 605 -10.76 -0.72 -44.57
CA ALA A 605 -11.99 -0.18 -45.14
C ALA A 605 -11.71 0.64 -46.41
N TYR A 606 -10.73 1.54 -46.35
CA TYR A 606 -10.31 2.35 -47.50
C TYR A 606 -9.86 1.49 -48.70
N LEU A 607 -9.17 0.38 -48.44
CA LEU A 607 -8.66 -0.54 -49.47
C LEU A 607 -9.67 -1.62 -49.89
N GLU A 608 -10.90 -1.59 -49.38
CA GLU A 608 -11.95 -2.59 -49.65
C GLU A 608 -11.47 -4.04 -49.43
N MET A 609 -10.79 -4.28 -48.30
CA MET A 609 -10.28 -5.61 -47.93
C MET A 609 -11.38 -6.47 -47.30
N THR A 610 -12.41 -6.77 -48.10
CA THR A 610 -13.59 -7.54 -47.71
C THR A 610 -13.39 -9.04 -47.96
N GLU A 611 -14.29 -9.86 -47.43
CA GLU A 611 -14.30 -11.31 -47.65
C GLU A 611 -14.52 -11.71 -49.12
N GLU A 612 -15.00 -10.79 -49.98
CA GLU A 612 -15.16 -11.03 -51.42
C GLU A 612 -13.82 -11.27 -52.12
N TYR A 613 -12.75 -10.63 -51.63
CA TYR A 613 -11.41 -10.72 -52.21
C TYR A 613 -10.57 -11.82 -51.57
N GLY A 614 -10.99 -12.39 -50.43
CA GLY A 614 -10.34 -13.54 -49.82
C GLY A 614 -10.84 -13.83 -48.41
N GLU A 615 -10.91 -15.10 -48.02
CA GLU A 615 -11.39 -15.50 -46.70
C GLU A 615 -10.51 -14.94 -45.56
N ASN A 616 -11.17 -14.61 -44.44
CA ASN A 616 -10.56 -14.06 -43.24
C ASN A 616 -9.77 -12.78 -43.51
N ASN A 617 -10.34 -11.85 -44.28
CA ASN A 617 -9.67 -10.63 -44.71
C ASN A 617 -9.54 -9.61 -43.57
N LEU A 618 -8.74 -8.56 -43.80
CA LEU A 618 -8.28 -7.65 -42.75
C LEU A 618 -9.42 -6.89 -42.06
N ILE A 619 -10.50 -6.55 -42.77
CA ILE A 619 -11.69 -5.94 -42.14
C ILE A 619 -12.30 -6.88 -41.09
N SER A 620 -12.52 -8.15 -41.43
CA SER A 620 -13.11 -9.14 -40.52
C SER A 620 -12.20 -9.39 -39.30
N GLN A 621 -10.90 -9.56 -39.54
CA GLN A 621 -9.91 -9.79 -38.46
C GLN A 621 -9.83 -8.62 -37.49
N THR A 622 -9.73 -7.39 -38.00
CA THR A 622 -9.69 -6.19 -37.16
C THR A 622 -11.01 -5.95 -36.43
N GLU A 623 -12.16 -6.25 -37.04
CA GLU A 623 -13.48 -6.13 -36.41
C GLU A 623 -13.69 -7.16 -35.29
N ILE A 624 -13.24 -8.40 -35.48
CA ILE A 624 -13.26 -9.45 -34.45
C ILE A 624 -12.39 -9.03 -33.26
N PHE A 625 -11.14 -8.64 -33.51
CA PHE A 625 -10.22 -8.20 -32.46
C PHE A 625 -10.78 -6.98 -31.71
N PHE A 626 -11.31 -5.99 -32.43
CA PHE A 626 -11.87 -4.79 -31.83
C PHE A 626 -13.07 -5.11 -30.93
N ASN A 627 -13.99 -5.97 -31.37
CA ASN A 627 -15.15 -6.36 -30.57
C ASN A 627 -14.82 -7.27 -29.38
N GLN A 628 -13.95 -8.26 -29.58
CA GLN A 628 -13.72 -9.32 -28.61
C GLN A 628 -12.60 -8.98 -27.61
N VAL A 629 -11.66 -8.12 -27.98
CA VAL A 629 -10.52 -7.73 -27.14
C VAL A 629 -10.67 -6.28 -26.71
N VAL A 630 -10.65 -5.34 -27.66
CA VAL A 630 -10.56 -3.89 -27.35
C VAL A 630 -11.77 -3.39 -26.58
N LEU A 631 -12.99 -3.58 -27.10
CA LEU A 631 -14.21 -3.12 -26.46
C LEU A 631 -14.53 -3.88 -25.16
N LYS A 632 -13.86 -5.00 -24.90
CA LYS A 632 -14.00 -5.76 -23.64
C LYS A 632 -12.96 -5.38 -22.60
N ASN A 633 -12.01 -4.49 -22.88
CA ASN A 633 -10.96 -4.04 -21.95
C ASN A 633 -10.97 -2.51 -21.79
N TRP A 634 -10.94 -1.98 -20.55
CA TRP A 634 -10.88 -0.55 -20.27
C TRP A 634 -9.66 0.13 -20.91
N LYS A 635 -8.45 -0.41 -20.68
CA LYS A 635 -7.21 0.20 -21.16
C LYS A 635 -7.10 0.15 -22.68
N ASP A 636 -7.51 -0.96 -23.28
CA ASP A 636 -7.49 -1.09 -24.74
C ASP A 636 -8.54 -0.17 -25.39
N SER A 637 -9.75 -0.09 -24.82
CA SER A 637 -10.78 0.87 -25.26
C SER A 637 -10.28 2.31 -25.17
N LEU A 638 -9.57 2.66 -24.08
CA LEU A 638 -8.98 3.98 -23.90
C LEU A 638 -7.86 4.24 -24.92
N LYS A 639 -6.96 3.27 -25.13
CA LYS A 639 -5.85 3.39 -26.09
C LYS A 639 -6.35 3.53 -27.53
N SER A 640 -7.36 2.75 -27.90
CA SER A 640 -8.01 2.88 -29.21
C SER A 640 -8.78 4.20 -29.34
N LEU A 641 -9.41 4.71 -28.26
CA LEU A 641 -10.03 6.04 -28.28
C LEU A 641 -9.00 7.17 -28.47
N GLN A 642 -7.84 7.10 -27.82
CA GLN A 642 -6.73 8.04 -28.04
C GLN A 642 -6.33 8.05 -29.51
N THR A 643 -6.25 6.87 -30.13
CA THR A 643 -5.88 6.69 -31.54
C THR A 643 -6.90 7.33 -32.50
N CYS A 644 -8.20 7.34 -32.13
CA CYS A 644 -9.21 8.07 -32.90
C CYS A 644 -9.01 9.60 -32.88
N GLY A 645 -8.18 10.12 -31.98
CA GLY A 645 -7.86 11.54 -31.87
C GLY A 645 -6.82 12.04 -32.89
N ASP A 646 -6.18 11.14 -33.65
CA ASP A 646 -5.22 11.52 -34.68
C ASP A 646 -5.92 12.20 -35.87
N GLU A 647 -5.41 13.35 -36.31
CA GLU A 647 -5.99 14.16 -37.39
C GLU A 647 -6.14 13.39 -38.71
N ASN A 648 -5.24 12.44 -38.98
CA ASN A 648 -5.24 11.62 -40.19
C ASN A 648 -6.33 10.54 -40.23
N ILE A 649 -7.02 10.27 -39.11
CA ILE A 649 -7.93 9.11 -38.98
C ILE A 649 -9.29 9.49 -38.43
N ILE A 650 -9.42 10.62 -37.74
CA ILE A 650 -10.64 11.03 -37.04
C ILE A 650 -11.90 10.95 -37.93
N SER A 651 -11.84 11.39 -39.19
CA SER A 651 -12.98 11.31 -40.12
C SER A 651 -13.41 9.86 -40.39
N HIS A 652 -12.45 8.99 -40.75
CA HIS A 652 -12.69 7.57 -41.02
C HIS A 652 -13.17 6.82 -39.77
N ALA A 653 -12.61 7.14 -38.59
CA ALA A 653 -13.01 6.53 -37.33
C ALA A 653 -14.45 6.91 -36.93
N GLU A 654 -14.91 8.13 -37.22
CA GLU A 654 -16.30 8.55 -37.01
C GLU A 654 -17.25 7.85 -38.00
N GLU A 655 -16.90 7.79 -39.29
CA GLU A 655 -17.71 7.08 -40.31
C GLU A 655 -17.91 5.60 -39.95
N LEU A 656 -16.86 4.95 -39.46
CA LEU A 656 -16.89 3.55 -39.00
C LEU A 656 -17.45 3.38 -37.57
N ASN A 657 -17.90 4.46 -36.93
CA ASN A 657 -18.44 4.48 -35.56
C ASN A 657 -17.47 3.92 -34.48
N ILE A 658 -16.16 3.91 -34.73
CA ILE A 658 -15.14 3.38 -33.80
C ILE A 658 -15.09 4.26 -32.54
N THR A 659 -15.03 5.59 -32.71
CA THR A 659 -14.99 6.54 -31.59
C THR A 659 -16.19 6.40 -30.66
N LYS A 660 -17.39 6.32 -31.24
CA LYS A 660 -18.64 6.13 -30.50
C LYS A 660 -18.63 4.84 -29.70
N ARG A 661 -18.22 3.72 -30.32
CA ARG A 661 -18.16 2.40 -29.67
C ARG A 661 -17.15 2.37 -28.51
N CYS A 662 -15.98 3.00 -28.66
CA CYS A 662 -15.01 3.14 -27.57
C CYS A 662 -15.57 3.97 -26.40
N ILE A 663 -16.20 5.12 -26.68
CA ILE A 663 -16.81 5.98 -25.66
C ILE A 663 -17.93 5.24 -24.92
N GLU A 664 -18.82 4.57 -25.65
CA GLU A 664 -19.89 3.77 -25.04
C GLU A 664 -19.32 2.64 -24.18
N SER A 665 -18.30 1.93 -24.66
CA SER A 665 -17.58 0.89 -23.92
C SER A 665 -17.00 1.39 -22.59
N LEU A 666 -16.30 2.53 -22.63
CA LEU A 666 -15.71 3.15 -21.43
C LEU A 666 -16.82 3.63 -20.48
N ALA A 667 -17.85 4.29 -20.99
CA ALA A 667 -18.95 4.77 -20.18
C ALA A 667 -19.75 3.64 -19.50
N VAL A 668 -19.96 2.48 -20.19
CA VAL A 668 -20.50 1.25 -19.57
C VAL A 668 -19.62 0.84 -18.38
N LYS A 669 -18.32 0.70 -18.61
CA LYS A 669 -17.38 0.19 -17.60
C LYS A 669 -17.28 1.11 -16.39
N ALA A 670 -17.24 2.42 -16.61
CA ALA A 670 -17.24 3.41 -15.52
C ALA A 670 -18.57 3.44 -14.73
N SER A 671 -19.69 3.07 -15.36
CA SER A 671 -21.01 3.02 -14.72
C SER A 671 -21.31 1.71 -13.96
N THR A 672 -20.43 0.70 -14.08
CA THR A 672 -20.62 -0.62 -13.45
C THR A 672 -19.87 -0.66 -12.12
N ASP A 673 -20.47 -1.23 -11.06
CA ASP A 673 -19.84 -1.36 -9.72
C ASP A 673 -18.46 -2.06 -9.83
N PRO A 674 -17.36 -1.44 -9.36
CA PRO A 674 -16.04 -2.07 -9.32
C PRO A 674 -16.01 -3.41 -8.57
N ASN A 675 -16.99 -3.65 -7.68
CA ASN A 675 -17.10 -4.90 -6.92
C ASN A 675 -17.81 -6.04 -7.68
N LEU A 676 -18.48 -5.75 -8.80
CA LEU A 676 -19.22 -6.75 -9.58
C LEU A 676 -18.40 -7.37 -10.72
N PHE A 677 -17.29 -6.75 -11.12
CA PHE A 677 -16.35 -7.27 -12.12
C PHE A 677 -14.93 -6.88 -11.73
N GLY A 678 -14.03 -7.85 -11.57
CA GLY A 678 -12.65 -7.68 -11.07
C GLY A 678 -11.71 -6.91 -12.00
N TRP A 679 -11.90 -5.59 -12.13
CA TRP A 679 -11.05 -4.69 -12.91
C TRP A 679 -9.97 -4.02 -12.04
N PRO A 680 -8.70 -3.95 -12.51
CA PRO A 680 -7.56 -3.46 -11.71
C PRO A 680 -7.40 -1.92 -11.76
N MET A 681 -7.11 -1.29 -10.62
CA MET A 681 -6.69 0.12 -10.53
C MET A 681 -5.19 0.28 -10.25
N ILE A 682 -4.61 1.37 -10.76
CA ILE A 682 -3.21 1.80 -10.56
C ILE A 682 -3.10 2.80 -9.42
N ASP A 683 -2.02 2.64 -8.63
CA ASP A 683 -1.48 3.54 -7.61
C ASP A 683 -1.09 4.92 -8.17
N HIS A 684 -1.54 6.00 -7.53
CA HIS A 684 -0.96 7.32 -7.74
C HIS A 684 0.28 7.54 -6.87
N GLY A 685 1.37 7.91 -7.54
CA GLY A 685 2.66 8.24 -6.95
C GLY A 685 2.57 9.34 -5.89
N GLY A 686 2.89 8.96 -4.65
CA GLY A 686 3.26 9.82 -3.54
C GLY A 686 4.05 8.99 -2.53
N PRO A 687 5.03 9.56 -1.82
CA PRO A 687 5.87 8.79 -0.89
C PRO A 687 4.98 8.19 0.20
N MET A 688 4.96 6.86 0.29
CA MET A 688 4.38 6.14 1.43
C MET A 688 5.18 6.49 2.68
N GLN A 689 4.71 7.49 3.42
CA GLN A 689 4.95 7.61 4.85
C GLN A 689 3.62 7.84 5.56
N SER A 690 3.26 6.89 6.41
CA SER A 690 2.50 7.15 7.64
C SER A 690 2.72 6.02 8.64
N PRO A 691 2.57 6.32 9.94
CA PRO A 691 3.13 5.55 11.03
C PRO A 691 2.28 4.31 11.31
N GLY A 692 2.92 3.14 11.33
CA GLY A 692 2.35 1.91 11.91
C GLY A 692 1.60 1.02 10.93
N GLY A 693 2.32 0.05 10.36
CA GLY A 693 1.84 -1.32 10.11
C GLY A 693 0.94 -1.56 8.89
N SER A 694 1.43 -2.37 7.93
CA SER A 694 0.62 -2.99 6.89
C SER A 694 -0.18 -4.19 7.43
N VAL A 695 -1.35 -4.41 6.84
CA VAL A 695 -2.33 -5.45 7.16
C VAL A 695 -2.01 -6.72 6.35
N LEU A 696 -1.74 -7.83 7.07
CA LEU A 696 -1.66 -9.26 6.66
C LEU A 696 -0.44 -9.78 5.85
N TRP A 697 0.22 -10.81 6.41
CA TRP A 697 1.15 -11.74 5.74
C TRP A 697 0.85 -13.17 6.23
N ASN A 698 0.85 -14.18 5.34
CA ASN A 698 0.58 -15.60 5.64
C ASN A 698 -0.81 -16.00 6.20
N GLY A 699 -1.86 -15.19 6.01
CA GLY A 699 -3.22 -15.61 6.40
C GLY A 699 -3.51 -15.59 7.91
N ILE A 700 -2.73 -14.85 8.71
CA ILE A 700 -3.05 -14.56 10.11
C ILE A 700 -3.70 -13.18 10.20
N SER A 701 -4.98 -13.15 10.59
CA SER A 701 -5.80 -11.93 10.72
C SER A 701 -5.27 -10.95 11.77
N THR A 702 -4.89 -9.72 11.39
CA THR A 702 -4.52 -8.63 12.32
C THR A 702 -5.72 -7.76 12.77
N GLY A 703 -6.96 -8.22 12.57
CA GLY A 703 -8.15 -7.58 13.16
C GLY A 703 -8.49 -6.16 12.65
N ALA A 704 -7.82 -5.65 11.62
CA ALA A 704 -8.12 -4.35 11.01
C ALA A 704 -9.10 -4.48 9.83
N ARG A 705 -10.15 -3.65 9.80
CA ARG A 705 -11.13 -3.61 8.71
C ARG A 705 -10.56 -2.84 7.49
N PRO A 706 -10.72 -3.33 6.25
CA PRO A 706 -10.38 -2.56 5.04
C PRO A 706 -11.27 -1.30 4.93
N LYS A 707 -10.68 -0.18 4.53
CA LYS A 707 -11.44 1.01 4.08
C LYS A 707 -11.97 0.77 2.66
N ASN A 708 -13.18 1.25 2.39
CA ASN A 708 -13.86 1.16 1.09
C ASN A 708 -13.03 1.75 -0.06
N VAL A 709 -13.13 1.11 -1.24
CA VAL A 709 -12.57 1.54 -2.53
C VAL A 709 -13.09 2.93 -2.91
N SER A 710 -12.18 3.84 -3.27
CA SER A 710 -12.50 5.21 -3.69
C SER A 710 -13.04 5.26 -5.12
N SER A 711 -13.94 6.20 -5.39
CA SER A 711 -14.63 6.37 -6.69
C SER A 711 -13.76 6.95 -7.82
N ASP A 712 -12.45 7.12 -7.61
CA ASP A 712 -11.53 7.99 -8.39
C ASP A 712 -10.48 7.27 -9.25
N TRP A 713 -10.12 6.02 -8.94
CA TRP A 713 -10.03 4.88 -9.88
C TRP A 713 -9.61 5.15 -11.34
N TRP A 714 -10.46 5.82 -12.13
CA TRP A 714 -10.27 6.03 -13.58
C TRP A 714 -9.83 7.45 -13.97
N TYR A 715 -9.66 8.38 -13.03
CA TYR A 715 -9.47 9.80 -13.32
C TYR A 715 -8.19 10.09 -14.13
N ASP A 716 -7.07 9.47 -13.77
CA ASP A 716 -5.80 9.69 -14.49
C ASP A 716 -5.83 9.10 -15.91
N ASP A 717 -6.43 7.93 -16.05
CA ASP A 717 -6.59 7.25 -17.33
C ASP A 717 -7.32 8.16 -18.33
N VAL A 718 -8.50 8.67 -17.98
CA VAL A 718 -9.26 9.56 -18.87
C VAL A 718 -8.60 10.93 -19.05
N SER A 719 -7.75 11.36 -18.11
CA SER A 719 -7.01 12.62 -18.22
C SER A 719 -5.97 12.61 -19.34
N SER A 720 -5.64 11.45 -19.90
CA SER A 720 -4.78 11.33 -21.08
C SER A 720 -5.49 11.67 -22.41
N LEU A 721 -6.81 11.80 -22.42
CA LEU A 721 -7.60 12.14 -23.60
C LEU A 721 -7.46 13.63 -23.95
N THR A 722 -7.60 13.96 -25.24
CA THR A 722 -7.73 15.35 -25.67
C THR A 722 -9.06 15.94 -25.18
N LEU A 723 -9.13 17.27 -24.99
CA LEU A 723 -10.31 17.95 -24.47
C LEU A 723 -11.61 17.60 -25.23
N PRO A 724 -11.64 17.51 -26.57
CA PRO A 724 -12.85 17.10 -27.30
C PRO A 724 -13.30 15.67 -26.98
N LEU A 725 -12.38 14.71 -26.87
CA LEU A 725 -12.68 13.31 -26.56
C LEU A 725 -13.11 13.15 -25.09
N TYR A 726 -12.42 13.82 -24.17
CA TYR A 726 -12.78 13.86 -22.76
C TYR A 726 -14.20 14.40 -22.56
N LYS A 727 -14.54 15.52 -23.23
CA LYS A 727 -15.88 16.13 -23.18
C LYS A 727 -16.96 15.15 -23.65
N ARG A 728 -16.74 14.46 -24.77
CA ARG A 728 -17.68 13.45 -25.28
C ARG A 728 -17.85 12.27 -24.32
N LEU A 729 -16.76 11.82 -23.70
CA LEU A 729 -16.80 10.75 -22.69
C LEU A 729 -17.55 11.17 -21.43
N ALA A 730 -17.28 12.37 -20.90
CA ALA A 730 -17.96 12.91 -19.72
C ALA A 730 -19.47 13.04 -19.94
N LEU A 731 -19.89 13.55 -21.10
CA LEU A 731 -21.31 13.63 -21.47
C LEU A 731 -21.96 12.25 -21.62
N ALA A 732 -21.25 11.27 -22.20
CA ALA A 732 -21.74 9.90 -22.31
C ALA A 732 -21.87 9.20 -20.95
N MET A 733 -20.97 9.50 -20.02
CA MET A 733 -21.02 9.04 -18.62
C MET A 733 -22.19 9.67 -17.86
N GLU A 734 -22.44 10.97 -18.04
CA GLU A 734 -23.59 11.66 -17.45
C GLU A 734 -24.91 11.08 -17.97
N ALA A 735 -25.03 10.87 -19.29
CA ALA A 735 -26.21 10.27 -19.90
C ALA A 735 -26.51 8.84 -19.42
N ARG A 736 -25.50 8.13 -18.88
CA ARG A 736 -25.63 6.78 -18.30
C ARG A 736 -25.87 6.77 -16.79
N GLY A 737 -26.01 7.92 -16.16
CA GLY A 737 -26.38 8.03 -14.75
C GLY A 737 -25.20 7.93 -13.76
N ILE A 738 -23.96 8.15 -14.21
CA ILE A 738 -22.84 8.35 -13.28
C ILE A 738 -23.09 9.62 -12.47
N LYS A 739 -22.90 9.56 -11.15
CA LYS A 739 -23.15 10.69 -10.24
C LYS A 739 -22.31 11.91 -10.63
N GLN A 740 -22.94 13.09 -10.60
CA GLN A 740 -22.28 14.36 -10.92
C GLN A 740 -21.05 14.63 -10.03
N GLU A 741 -21.04 14.15 -8.78
CA GLU A 741 -19.88 14.17 -7.87
C GLU A 741 -18.63 13.53 -8.49
N ILE A 742 -18.79 12.37 -9.14
CA ILE A 742 -17.67 11.60 -9.69
C ILE A 742 -17.16 12.28 -10.97
N ILE A 743 -18.07 12.76 -11.82
CA ILE A 743 -17.70 13.50 -13.04
C ILE A 743 -16.99 14.80 -12.67
N ALA A 744 -17.47 15.51 -11.65
CA ALA A 744 -16.85 16.72 -11.14
C ALA A 744 -15.46 16.44 -10.54
N GLY A 745 -15.28 15.34 -9.82
CA GLY A 745 -13.97 14.89 -9.33
C GLY A 745 -12.97 14.58 -10.45
N SER A 746 -13.42 13.89 -11.51
CA SER A 746 -12.60 13.63 -12.71
C SER A 746 -12.21 14.93 -13.41
N LEU A 747 -13.14 15.89 -13.50
CA LEU A 747 -12.89 17.20 -14.12
C LEU A 747 -11.91 18.03 -13.30
N GLU A 748 -12.00 18.00 -11.96
CA GLU A 748 -11.02 18.61 -11.06
C GLU A 748 -9.62 18.01 -11.28
N TYR A 749 -9.52 16.69 -11.44
CA TYR A 749 -8.27 16.01 -11.75
C TYR A 749 -7.70 16.45 -13.12
N TYR A 750 -8.53 16.45 -14.16
CA TYR A 750 -8.16 16.90 -15.50
C TYR A 750 -7.63 18.34 -15.50
N ALA A 751 -8.36 19.26 -14.87
CA ALA A 751 -7.97 20.67 -14.81
C ALA A 751 -6.64 20.88 -14.04
N LYS A 752 -6.42 20.17 -12.93
CA LYS A 752 -5.15 20.24 -12.16
C LYS A 752 -3.93 19.78 -12.96
N LYS A 753 -4.11 18.90 -13.95
CA LYS A 753 -3.05 18.36 -14.82
C LYS A 753 -2.67 19.36 -15.92
N TYR A 754 -3.64 20.05 -16.51
CA TYR A 754 -3.43 20.90 -17.70
C TYR A 754 -3.45 22.40 -17.45
N VAL A 755 -3.95 22.89 -16.31
CA VAL A 755 -3.96 24.31 -15.94
C VAL A 755 -2.85 24.60 -14.92
N PRO A 756 -1.75 25.27 -15.32
CA PRO A 756 -0.65 25.60 -14.41
C PRO A 756 -1.12 26.47 -13.24
N GLY A 757 -0.65 26.19 -12.02
CA GLY A 757 -0.97 26.97 -10.82
C GLY A 757 -2.09 26.41 -9.94
N LEU A 758 -2.86 25.41 -10.41
CA LEU A 758 -3.87 24.72 -9.59
C LEU A 758 -3.29 23.67 -8.61
N SER A 759 -2.00 23.33 -8.76
CA SER A 759 -1.28 22.33 -7.95
C SER A 759 -0.10 22.97 -7.20
N ARG A 760 -0.06 22.88 -5.85
CA ARG A 760 1.16 23.19 -5.05
C ARG A 760 2.20 22.11 -5.34
N ARG A 761 3.16 22.36 -6.24
CA ARG A 761 4.22 21.38 -6.57
C ARG A 761 5.02 20.99 -5.32
N LYS A 762 4.91 19.73 -4.88
CA LYS A 762 6.07 18.98 -4.40
C LYS A 762 6.81 18.49 -5.64
N SER A 763 8.08 18.84 -5.74
CA SER A 763 9.00 18.44 -6.81
C SER A 763 8.96 16.92 -7.05
N ALA A 764 8.48 16.49 -8.21
CA ALA A 764 8.74 15.17 -8.79
C ALA A 764 9.58 15.38 -10.08
N PRO A 765 10.48 14.44 -10.44
CA PRO A 765 11.34 14.58 -11.61
C PRO A 765 10.51 14.46 -12.88
N VAL A 766 10.74 15.37 -13.83
CA VAL A 766 10.09 15.41 -15.13
C VAL A 766 10.72 14.33 -16.01
N GLY A 767 9.94 13.31 -16.38
CA GLY A 767 10.29 12.35 -17.44
C GLY A 767 10.26 12.97 -18.83
N PRO A 768 10.77 12.29 -19.89
CA PRO A 768 11.17 12.92 -21.15
C PRO A 768 10.04 13.37 -22.09
N THR A 769 8.79 13.46 -21.65
CA THR A 769 7.64 13.81 -22.51
C THR A 769 6.78 14.90 -21.88
N ALA A 770 7.41 15.98 -21.42
CA ALA A 770 6.69 17.20 -21.06
C ALA A 770 6.47 18.04 -22.32
N THR A 771 5.25 17.99 -22.84
CA THR A 771 4.74 18.94 -23.84
C THR A 771 4.96 20.36 -23.34
N GLU A 772 5.39 21.27 -24.22
CA GLU A 772 5.56 22.69 -23.90
C GLU A 772 4.31 23.26 -23.19
N PRO A 773 4.46 24.20 -22.24
CA PRO A 773 3.29 24.80 -21.60
C PRO A 773 2.37 25.39 -22.68
N PRO A 774 1.08 25.05 -22.69
CA PRO A 774 0.15 25.52 -23.71
C PRO A 774 0.13 27.04 -23.75
N ALA A 775 -0.08 27.62 -24.93
CA ALA A 775 -0.17 29.07 -25.08
C ALA A 775 -1.23 29.63 -24.13
N ALA A 776 -1.05 30.87 -23.65
CA ALA A 776 -1.95 31.48 -22.68
C ALA A 776 -3.43 31.50 -23.14
N GLU A 777 -3.66 31.56 -24.46
CA GLU A 777 -5.00 31.48 -25.05
C GLU A 777 -5.60 30.07 -24.95
N ASP A 778 -4.82 29.01 -25.15
CA ASP A 778 -5.30 27.63 -25.00
C ASP A 778 -5.64 27.31 -23.55
N GLN A 779 -4.85 27.84 -22.60
CA GLN A 779 -5.13 27.73 -21.17
C GLN A 779 -6.45 28.42 -20.79
N LYS A 780 -6.72 29.57 -21.38
CA LYS A 780 -7.96 30.32 -21.19
C LYS A 780 -9.16 29.56 -21.75
N ILE A 781 -9.07 29.02 -22.97
CA ILE A 781 -10.12 28.20 -23.59
C ILE A 781 -10.43 26.97 -22.72
N LEU A 782 -9.38 26.27 -22.26
CA LEU A 782 -9.53 25.11 -21.38
C LEU A 782 -10.24 25.49 -20.07
N LEU A 783 -9.83 26.58 -19.43
CA LEU A 783 -10.41 27.04 -18.17
C LEU A 783 -11.90 27.38 -18.33
N GLU A 784 -12.27 28.08 -19.42
CA GLU A 784 -13.66 28.43 -19.70
C GLU A 784 -14.51 27.20 -20.02
N GLU A 785 -13.96 26.18 -20.69
CA GLU A 785 -14.67 24.91 -20.90
C GLU A 785 -14.82 24.10 -19.60
N VAL A 786 -13.83 24.12 -18.71
CA VAL A 786 -13.95 23.52 -17.37
C VAL A 786 -15.08 24.21 -16.58
N ASP A 787 -15.18 25.55 -16.62
CA ASP A 787 -16.30 26.29 -16.00
C ASP A 787 -17.67 25.87 -16.56
N ARG A 788 -17.76 25.65 -17.88
CA ARG A 788 -19.00 25.21 -18.54
C ARG A 788 -19.41 23.78 -18.16
N LEU A 789 -18.45 22.89 -17.96
CA LEU A 789 -18.68 21.49 -17.57
C LEU A 789 -18.96 21.33 -16.07
N LEU A 790 -18.55 22.29 -15.23
CA LEU A 790 -18.78 22.22 -13.79
C LEU A 790 -20.25 22.52 -13.42
N PRO A 791 -20.94 21.62 -12.68
CA PRO A 791 -22.30 21.86 -12.19
C PRO A 791 -22.36 23.01 -11.17
N MET A 792 -23.55 23.62 -11.04
CA MET A 792 -23.84 24.70 -10.08
C MET A 792 -24.51 24.12 -8.81
N GLN A 793 -23.84 23.17 -8.14
CA GLN A 793 -24.30 22.56 -6.88
C GLN A 793 -23.21 22.62 -5.81
N LYS A 794 -23.61 22.77 -4.55
CA LYS A 794 -22.72 22.85 -3.39
C LYS A 794 -22.01 21.51 -3.15
N GLY A 795 -20.70 21.53 -2.91
CA GLY A 795 -19.94 20.38 -2.36
C GLY A 795 -19.44 19.34 -3.37
N LEU A 796 -19.59 19.58 -4.69
CA LEU A 796 -19.14 18.63 -5.72
C LEU A 796 -17.62 18.71 -6.02
N VAL A 797 -17.03 19.89 -5.85
CA VAL A 797 -15.59 20.14 -6.03
C VAL A 797 -15.03 20.90 -4.85
N SER A 798 -13.73 20.73 -4.58
CA SER A 798 -13.11 21.36 -3.42
C SER A 798 -13.11 22.89 -3.52
N THR A 799 -13.41 23.58 -2.41
CA THR A 799 -13.39 25.06 -2.35
C THR A 799 -12.04 25.63 -2.76
N LYS A 800 -10.95 24.97 -2.34
CA LYS A 800 -9.58 25.32 -2.73
C LYS A 800 -9.35 25.28 -4.25
N PHE A 801 -9.93 24.28 -4.95
CA PHE A 801 -9.84 24.19 -6.40
C PHE A 801 -10.59 25.33 -7.10
N LEU A 802 -11.78 25.68 -6.63
CA LEU A 802 -12.54 26.83 -7.16
C LEU A 802 -11.79 28.15 -7.00
N PHE A 803 -11.20 28.42 -5.84
CA PHE A 803 -10.36 29.61 -5.63
C PHE A 803 -9.11 29.60 -6.53
N GLY A 804 -8.49 28.43 -6.73
CA GLY A 804 -7.40 28.27 -7.69
C GLY A 804 -7.82 28.60 -9.13
N LEU A 805 -8.98 28.09 -9.57
CA LEU A 805 -9.56 28.39 -10.88
C LEU A 805 -9.84 29.88 -11.04
N LEU A 806 -10.48 30.49 -10.05
CA LEU A 806 -10.81 31.91 -10.07
C LEU A 806 -9.55 32.79 -10.15
N LYS A 807 -8.53 32.49 -9.34
CA LYS A 807 -7.25 33.20 -9.39
C LYS A 807 -6.61 33.09 -10.77
N THR A 808 -6.65 31.90 -11.37
CA THR A 808 -6.11 31.66 -12.70
C THR A 808 -6.94 32.37 -13.78
N ALA A 809 -8.27 32.40 -13.65
CA ALA A 809 -9.18 33.11 -14.53
C ALA A 809 -8.92 34.62 -14.53
N LEU A 810 -8.64 35.21 -13.36
CA LEU A 810 -8.27 36.61 -13.21
C LEU A 810 -6.92 36.92 -13.88
N ILE A 811 -5.93 36.03 -13.73
CA ILE A 811 -4.61 36.17 -14.36
C ILE A 811 -4.70 36.09 -15.89
N LEU A 812 -5.46 35.11 -16.40
CA LEU A 812 -5.62 34.87 -17.84
C LEU A 812 -6.64 35.81 -18.50
N ARG A 813 -7.28 36.71 -17.73
CA ARG A 813 -8.35 37.60 -18.20
C ARG A 813 -9.46 36.83 -18.94
N ALA A 814 -9.96 35.78 -18.30
CA ALA A 814 -11.09 35.00 -18.78
C ALA A 814 -12.37 35.87 -18.88
N SER A 815 -13.38 35.36 -19.58
CA SER A 815 -14.68 36.03 -19.74
C SER A 815 -15.33 36.37 -18.39
N LEU A 816 -16.03 37.52 -18.37
CA LEU A 816 -16.74 37.98 -17.16
C LEU A 816 -17.78 36.95 -16.66
N SER A 817 -18.41 36.21 -17.58
CA SER A 817 -19.31 35.11 -17.21
C SER A 817 -18.62 34.01 -16.43
N CYS A 818 -17.40 33.63 -16.82
CA CYS A 818 -16.62 32.61 -16.11
C CYS A 818 -16.27 33.07 -14.69
N ILE A 819 -15.82 34.32 -14.55
CA ILE A 819 -15.47 34.90 -13.23
C ILE A 819 -16.70 34.91 -12.31
N LEU A 820 -17.84 35.43 -12.79
CA LEU A 820 -19.08 35.50 -12.00
C LEU A 820 -19.62 34.10 -11.64
N ASN A 821 -19.51 33.13 -12.55
CA ASN A 821 -19.90 31.75 -12.30
C ASN A 821 -19.04 31.10 -11.20
N LEU A 822 -17.73 31.35 -11.20
CA LEU A 822 -16.81 30.85 -10.18
C LEU A 822 -17.06 31.53 -8.82
N GLU A 823 -17.23 32.86 -8.79
CA GLU A 823 -17.59 33.62 -7.58
C GLU A 823 -18.88 33.09 -6.95
N LYS A 824 -19.91 32.80 -7.78
CA LYS A 824 -21.17 32.22 -7.33
C LYS A 824 -21.01 30.80 -6.76
N ARG A 825 -20.20 29.94 -7.39
CA ARG A 825 -19.91 28.58 -6.87
C ARG A 825 -19.14 28.63 -5.56
N ILE A 826 -18.19 29.54 -5.43
CA ILE A 826 -17.46 29.76 -4.17
C ILE A 826 -18.43 30.26 -3.09
N GLY A 827 -19.30 31.22 -3.42
CA GLY A 827 -20.34 31.71 -2.52
C GLY A 827 -21.29 30.61 -2.01
N LEU A 828 -21.58 29.57 -2.79
CA LEU A 828 -22.40 28.42 -2.35
C LEU A 828 -21.73 27.58 -1.23
N GLN A 829 -20.40 27.63 -1.10
CA GLN A 829 -19.64 26.81 -0.14
C GLN A 829 -18.55 27.58 0.61
N LEU A 830 -18.80 28.88 0.84
CA LEU A 830 -17.87 29.78 1.52
C LEU A 830 -17.58 29.36 2.97
N ASP A 831 -18.51 28.63 3.60
CA ASP A 831 -18.36 28.02 4.92
C ASP A 831 -17.22 26.98 5.01
N GLN A 832 -16.74 26.50 3.87
CA GLN A 832 -15.62 25.54 3.76
C GLN A 832 -14.29 26.21 3.39
N ALA A 833 -14.26 27.54 3.20
CA ALA A 833 -13.08 28.28 2.80
C ALA A 833 -12.16 28.60 3.99
N THR A 834 -10.88 28.77 3.72
CA THR A 834 -9.89 29.23 4.70
C THR A 834 -9.49 30.68 4.44
N LEU A 835 -8.88 31.34 5.44
CA LEU A 835 -8.42 32.72 5.30
C LEU A 835 -7.42 32.88 4.14
N GLU A 836 -6.52 31.92 3.95
CA GLU A 836 -5.56 31.92 2.83
C GLU A 836 -6.25 31.95 1.46
N ASP A 837 -7.42 31.33 1.33
CA ASP A 837 -8.13 31.25 0.05
C ASP A 837 -8.71 32.62 -0.37
N LEU A 838 -9.12 33.45 0.59
CA LEU A 838 -9.69 34.78 0.34
C LEU A 838 -8.64 35.84 -0.02
N LEU A 839 -7.36 35.62 0.31
CA LEU A 839 -6.26 36.55 0.07
C LEU A 839 -5.81 36.55 -1.40
N MET A 840 -6.72 36.94 -2.31
CA MET A 840 -6.47 37.03 -3.74
C MET A 840 -5.83 38.38 -4.10
N PRO A 841 -4.63 38.40 -4.71
CA PRO A 841 -3.98 39.64 -5.13
C PRO A 841 -4.84 40.39 -6.15
N ASN A 842 -4.79 41.72 -6.11
CA ASN A 842 -5.33 42.52 -7.20
C ASN A 842 -4.35 42.55 -8.37
N PHE A 843 -4.84 42.29 -9.59
CA PHE A 843 -4.03 42.24 -10.82
C PHE A 843 -4.30 43.44 -11.75
N SER A 844 -5.03 44.45 -11.28
CA SER A 844 -5.21 45.71 -11.98
C SER A 844 -3.92 46.56 -11.92
N ASN A 845 -3.64 47.31 -13.00
CA ASN A 845 -2.43 48.16 -13.11
C ASN A 845 -2.63 49.55 -12.46
N THR A 846 -3.71 49.75 -11.70
CA THR A 846 -4.09 51.00 -11.03
C THR A 846 -3.71 50.92 -9.55
N MET A 847 -3.43 52.06 -8.90
CA MET A 847 -3.17 52.11 -7.44
C MET A 847 -4.43 51.71 -6.65
N GLU A 848 -4.66 50.42 -6.55
CA GLU A 848 -5.78 49.79 -5.86
C GLU A 848 -5.26 48.98 -4.66
N THR A 849 -6.20 48.48 -3.84
CA THR A 849 -5.91 47.65 -2.68
C THR A 849 -5.08 46.43 -3.05
N LEU A 850 -4.24 45.95 -2.13
CA LEU A 850 -3.36 44.79 -2.32
C LEU A 850 -4.15 43.52 -2.68
N TYR A 851 -5.35 43.39 -2.10
CA TYR A 851 -6.25 42.26 -2.31
C TYR A 851 -7.51 42.68 -3.08
N ASN A 852 -8.12 41.74 -3.80
CA ASN A 852 -9.36 41.94 -4.54
C ASN A 852 -10.59 41.83 -3.62
N ILE A 853 -10.86 42.91 -2.90
CA ILE A 853 -11.95 43.00 -1.91
C ILE A 853 -13.34 42.89 -2.56
N GLU A 854 -13.49 43.37 -3.79
CA GLU A 854 -14.79 43.35 -4.49
C GLU A 854 -15.22 41.92 -4.85
N CYS A 855 -14.24 41.07 -5.19
CA CYS A 855 -14.48 39.65 -5.45
C CYS A 855 -14.96 38.93 -4.17
N VAL A 856 -14.29 39.16 -3.03
CA VAL A 856 -14.69 38.61 -1.73
C VAL A 856 -16.07 39.11 -1.31
N GLN A 857 -16.36 40.40 -1.52
CA GLN A 857 -17.67 40.98 -1.22
C GLN A 857 -18.78 40.26 -2.01
N ARG A 858 -18.62 40.05 -3.33
CA ARG A 858 -19.60 39.32 -4.14
C ARG A 858 -19.79 37.86 -3.70
N MET A 859 -18.72 37.19 -3.27
CA MET A 859 -18.83 35.83 -2.71
C MET A 859 -19.65 35.80 -1.42
N VAL A 860 -19.45 36.78 -0.53
CA VAL A 860 -20.22 36.91 0.72
C VAL A 860 -21.68 37.21 0.41
N GLU A 861 -21.95 38.16 -0.49
CA GLU A 861 -23.32 38.49 -0.94
C GLU A 861 -24.04 37.26 -1.50
N HIS A 862 -23.36 36.43 -2.31
CA HIS A 862 -23.90 35.17 -2.80
C HIS A 862 -24.22 34.19 -1.66
N PHE A 863 -23.30 33.99 -0.72
CA PHE A 863 -23.51 33.11 0.43
C PHE A 863 -24.72 33.56 1.26
N MET A 864 -24.82 34.86 1.56
CA MET A 864 -25.90 35.43 2.36
C MET A 864 -27.26 35.35 1.65
N ALA A 865 -27.29 35.54 0.33
CA ALA A 865 -28.53 35.38 -0.45
C ALA A 865 -29.08 33.93 -0.38
N ILE A 866 -28.20 32.92 -0.31
CA ILE A 866 -28.58 31.51 -0.22
C ILE A 866 -29.07 31.16 1.19
N ASP A 867 -28.38 31.64 2.22
CA ASP A 867 -28.76 31.40 3.62
C ASP A 867 -30.16 31.98 3.93
N GLN A 868 -30.42 33.20 3.45
CA GLN A 868 -31.73 33.84 3.54
C GLN A 868 -32.82 33.04 2.80
N ALA A 869 -32.50 32.44 1.64
CA ALA A 869 -33.43 31.64 0.86
C ALA A 869 -33.71 30.24 1.46
N THR A 870 -32.79 29.69 2.26
CA THR A 870 -32.86 28.32 2.80
C THR A 870 -33.51 28.25 4.20
N GLY A 871 -34.01 29.37 4.72
CA GLY A 871 -34.76 29.43 5.98
C GLY A 871 -34.01 30.08 7.15
N GLY A 872 -33.02 30.94 6.89
CA GLY A 872 -32.44 31.84 7.88
C GLY A 872 -33.46 32.87 8.38
N ALA A 873 -34.37 32.45 9.27
CA ALA A 873 -35.32 33.34 9.91
C ALA A 873 -34.60 34.29 10.87
N SER A 874 -34.81 35.59 10.66
CA SER A 874 -34.53 36.63 11.64
C SER A 874 -35.19 36.27 12.99
N PRO A 875 -34.47 36.23 14.13
CA PRO A 875 -35.08 36.01 15.42
C PRO A 875 -35.76 37.30 15.89
N CYS A 876 -37.00 37.54 15.44
CA CYS A 876 -37.87 38.51 16.09
C CYS A 876 -38.43 37.89 17.38
N SER A 877 -37.88 38.34 18.52
CA SER A 877 -38.54 38.52 19.82
C SER A 877 -39.54 37.45 20.29
N ILE A 878 -39.17 36.65 21.30
CA ILE A 878 -39.93 36.33 22.53
C ILE A 878 -39.07 35.41 23.43
N GLU A 879 -39.20 35.64 24.73
CA GLU A 879 -38.63 34.96 25.89
C GLU A 879 -38.66 33.41 25.79
N ASP A 880 -37.51 32.74 25.89
CA ASP A 880 -37.29 31.66 26.85
C ASP A 880 -35.88 31.06 26.75
N GLU A 881 -35.24 31.03 27.91
CA GLU A 881 -33.97 30.41 28.22
C GLU A 881 -34.15 28.89 28.25
N ARG A 882 -33.84 28.19 27.13
CA ARG A 882 -33.41 26.77 27.02
C ARG A 882 -33.51 26.28 25.57
N LEU A 883 -32.37 25.93 24.96
CA LEU A 883 -32.13 24.79 24.05
C LEU A 883 -30.81 24.98 23.29
N LEU A 884 -29.71 24.50 23.86
CA LEU A 884 -28.47 24.23 23.12
C LEU A 884 -28.73 23.01 22.21
N GLY A 885 -28.93 23.25 20.91
CA GLY A 885 -28.98 22.18 19.92
C GLY A 885 -29.90 22.43 18.72
N SER A 886 -29.64 23.47 17.93
CA SER A 886 -30.16 23.58 16.55
C SER A 886 -28.99 23.61 15.55
N PRO A 887 -28.97 22.76 14.50
CA PRO A 887 -27.81 22.63 13.60
C PRO A 887 -27.60 23.82 12.63
N SER A 888 -28.58 24.71 12.47
CA SER A 888 -28.60 25.71 11.39
C SER A 888 -27.65 26.90 11.57
N LEU A 889 -27.22 27.21 12.80
CA LEU A 889 -26.35 28.37 13.07
C LEU A 889 -24.86 28.13 12.73
N THR A 890 -24.46 26.91 12.38
CA THR A 890 -23.02 26.58 12.22
C THR A 890 -22.35 27.18 10.97
N PRO A 891 -22.92 27.18 9.75
CA PRO A 891 -22.22 27.65 8.55
C PRO A 891 -22.06 29.18 8.48
N VAL A 892 -23.13 29.93 8.79
CA VAL A 892 -23.13 31.40 8.80
C VAL A 892 -22.15 31.95 9.83
N THR A 893 -22.06 31.35 11.02
CA THR A 893 -21.07 31.74 12.03
C THR A 893 -19.64 31.40 11.61
N MET A 894 -19.41 30.31 10.85
CA MET A 894 -18.10 30.02 10.27
C MET A 894 -17.68 31.08 9.26
N VAL A 895 -18.59 31.49 8.37
CA VAL A 895 -18.35 32.58 7.40
C VAL A 895 -18.11 33.91 8.12
N ALA A 896 -18.88 34.23 9.16
CA ALA A 896 -18.66 35.45 9.95
C ALA A 896 -17.24 35.53 10.53
N LYS A 897 -16.76 34.44 11.16
CA LYS A 897 -15.40 34.35 11.68
C LYS A 897 -14.33 34.45 10.58
N LEU A 898 -14.59 33.87 9.41
CA LEU A 898 -13.70 33.94 8.26
C LEU A 898 -13.57 35.37 7.74
N ILE A 899 -14.69 36.10 7.62
CA ILE A 899 -14.72 37.49 7.17
C ILE A 899 -14.08 38.42 8.21
N ASP A 900 -14.31 38.22 9.50
CA ASP A 900 -13.64 39.00 10.55
C ASP A 900 -12.11 38.79 10.50
N GLY A 901 -11.66 37.55 10.26
CA GLY A 901 -10.24 37.25 10.01
C GLY A 901 -9.70 37.93 8.74
N TYR A 902 -10.46 37.91 7.64
CA TYR A 902 -10.07 38.59 6.40
C TYR A 902 -10.00 40.11 6.56
N LEU A 903 -10.98 40.71 7.24
CA LEU A 903 -10.99 42.13 7.58
C LEU A 903 -9.75 42.51 8.39
N ALA A 904 -9.32 41.69 9.35
CA ALA A 904 -8.10 41.91 10.12
C ALA A 904 -6.82 41.86 9.27
N GLU A 905 -6.76 41.01 8.25
CA GLU A 905 -5.62 40.90 7.33
C GLU A 905 -5.54 42.04 6.31
N VAL A 906 -6.69 42.55 5.84
CA VAL A 906 -6.73 43.68 4.89
C VAL A 906 -6.70 45.05 5.58
N ALA A 907 -7.03 45.11 6.88
CA ALA A 907 -7.07 46.33 7.67
C ALA A 907 -5.77 47.17 7.69
N PRO A 908 -4.56 46.59 7.57
CA PRO A 908 -3.32 47.38 7.48
C PRO A 908 -3.10 48.10 6.13
N ASP A 909 -3.86 47.78 5.08
CA ASP A 909 -3.69 48.39 3.76
C ASP A 909 -4.16 49.85 3.75
N ILE A 910 -3.22 50.79 3.55
CA ILE A 910 -3.47 52.24 3.51
C ILE A 910 -4.45 52.64 2.38
N ASN A 911 -4.55 51.82 1.33
CA ASN A 911 -5.45 52.07 0.21
C ASN A 911 -6.88 51.58 0.49
N LEU A 912 -7.12 50.85 1.58
CA LEU A 912 -8.43 50.38 1.97
C LEU A 912 -9.27 51.55 2.54
N LYS A 913 -10.24 52.02 1.75
CA LYS A 913 -11.14 53.11 2.17
C LYS A 913 -12.18 52.62 3.18
N LEU A 914 -12.52 53.49 4.14
CA LEU A 914 -13.50 53.22 5.20
C LEU A 914 -14.84 52.67 4.68
N PRO A 915 -15.47 53.22 3.60
CA PRO A 915 -16.73 52.66 3.11
C PRO A 915 -16.63 51.21 2.62
N LYS A 916 -15.48 50.81 2.04
CA LYS A 916 -15.25 49.42 1.60
C LYS A 916 -15.07 48.48 2.79
N PHE A 917 -14.35 48.91 3.83
CA PHE A 917 -14.22 48.15 5.08
C PHE A 917 -15.59 47.94 5.75
N MET A 918 -16.38 49.03 5.89
CA MET A 918 -17.70 48.98 6.50
C MET A 918 -18.67 48.10 5.68
N SER A 919 -18.73 48.28 4.36
CA SER A 919 -19.60 47.49 3.48
C SER A 919 -19.36 45.99 3.60
N LEU A 920 -18.11 45.56 3.77
CA LEU A 920 -17.78 44.13 3.91
C LEU A 920 -18.13 43.60 5.32
N ALA A 921 -17.90 44.40 6.36
CA ALA A 921 -18.29 44.04 7.73
C ALA A 921 -19.81 43.93 7.90
N GLU A 922 -20.56 44.86 7.27
CA GLU A 922 -22.02 44.93 7.27
C GLU A 922 -22.68 43.86 6.38
N ALA A 923 -21.97 43.32 5.39
CA ALA A 923 -22.47 42.21 4.56
C ALA A 923 -22.77 40.95 5.38
N VAL A 924 -22.18 40.82 6.58
CA VAL A 924 -22.45 39.72 7.53
C VAL A 924 -23.45 40.19 8.61
N PRO A 925 -24.61 39.55 8.75
CA PRO A 925 -25.63 39.92 9.74
C PRO A 925 -25.16 39.84 11.20
N GLU A 926 -25.75 40.64 12.08
CA GLU A 926 -25.38 40.69 13.50
C GLU A 926 -25.60 39.36 14.26
N TYR A 927 -26.64 38.59 13.89
CA TYR A 927 -26.92 37.28 14.50
C TYR A 927 -25.88 36.22 14.12
N ALA A 928 -25.11 36.44 13.04
CA ALA A 928 -24.08 35.52 12.56
C ALA A 928 -22.86 35.51 13.49
N ARG A 929 -22.66 36.57 14.28
CA ARG A 929 -21.56 36.75 15.23
C ARG A 929 -22.06 36.51 16.66
N PRO A 930 -21.73 35.35 17.28
CA PRO A 930 -21.99 35.13 18.69
C PRO A 930 -21.06 35.95 19.58
N LEU A 931 -19.83 36.18 19.10
CA LEU A 931 -18.80 37.00 19.74
C LEU A 931 -18.21 37.94 18.71
N ASP A 932 -17.94 39.19 19.12
CA ASP A 932 -17.42 40.24 18.25
C ASP A 932 -15.90 40.46 18.40
N ASP A 933 -15.20 39.57 19.13
CA ASP A 933 -13.75 39.65 19.37
C ASP A 933 -12.94 39.76 18.07
N GLY A 934 -13.33 39.00 17.04
CA GLY A 934 -12.68 39.02 15.73
C GLY A 934 -12.88 40.35 15.01
N LEU A 935 -14.10 40.86 15.00
CA LEU A 935 -14.45 42.16 14.43
C LEU A 935 -13.77 43.31 15.18
N TYR A 936 -13.73 43.25 16.51
CA TYR A 936 -12.99 44.21 17.35
C TYR A 936 -11.51 44.24 16.99
N ARG A 937 -10.87 43.06 16.86
CA ARG A 937 -9.47 42.96 16.43
C ARG A 937 -9.26 43.61 15.06
N ALA A 938 -10.15 43.38 14.09
CA ALA A 938 -10.06 43.99 12.77
C ALA A 938 -10.18 45.53 12.83
N ILE A 939 -11.14 46.04 13.62
CA ILE A 939 -11.33 47.48 13.86
C ILE A 939 -10.09 48.09 14.51
N ASP A 940 -9.52 47.45 15.53
CA ASP A 940 -8.32 47.95 16.21
C ASP A 940 -7.11 48.04 15.27
N ILE A 941 -6.89 47.01 14.43
CA ILE A 941 -5.83 47.01 13.43
C ILE A 941 -6.07 48.11 12.39
N TYR A 942 -7.31 48.32 11.97
CA TYR A 942 -7.66 49.37 11.01
C TYR A 942 -7.40 50.76 11.59
N LEU A 943 -7.88 51.03 12.82
CA LEU A 943 -7.61 52.29 13.54
C LEU A 943 -6.13 52.54 13.76
N LYS A 944 -5.36 51.48 14.06
CA LYS A 944 -3.90 51.56 14.22
C LYS A 944 -3.20 51.97 12.91
N SER A 945 -3.67 51.45 11.79
CA SER A 945 -3.05 51.65 10.47
C SER A 945 -3.54 52.92 9.76
N HIS A 946 -4.68 53.46 10.19
CA HIS A 946 -5.35 54.65 9.65
C HIS A 946 -5.49 55.78 10.70
N PRO A 947 -4.38 56.31 11.26
CA PRO A 947 -4.44 57.32 12.32
C PRO A 947 -5.10 58.64 11.89
N TRP A 948 -5.18 58.93 10.58
CA TRP A 948 -5.78 60.14 10.01
C TRP A 948 -7.32 60.16 9.99
N LEU A 949 -7.99 59.08 10.43
CA LEU A 949 -9.45 59.04 10.51
C LEU A 949 -9.97 60.07 11.52
N ALA A 950 -11.01 60.81 11.12
CA ALA A 950 -11.70 61.76 11.99
C ALA A 950 -12.43 61.04 13.13
N ASP A 951 -12.67 61.72 14.25
CA ASP A 951 -13.36 61.11 15.40
C ASP A 951 -14.78 60.64 15.06
N SER A 952 -15.47 61.31 14.13
CA SER A 952 -16.77 60.87 13.58
C SER A 952 -16.69 59.51 12.89
N ASP A 953 -15.59 59.28 12.16
CA ASP A 953 -15.36 58.07 11.38
C ASP A 953 -14.95 56.91 12.31
N ARG A 954 -14.16 57.21 13.34
CA ARG A 954 -13.83 56.25 14.42
C ARG A 954 -15.07 55.83 15.18
N GLU A 955 -15.99 56.76 15.47
CA GLU A 955 -17.28 56.45 16.06
C GLU A 955 -18.16 55.60 15.15
N GLN A 956 -18.21 55.88 13.85
CA GLN A 956 -18.97 55.08 12.90
C GLN A 956 -18.43 53.66 12.78
N LEU A 957 -17.10 53.51 12.70
CA LEU A 957 -16.44 52.22 12.63
C LEU A 957 -16.68 51.38 13.89
N CYS A 958 -16.59 51.98 15.08
CA CYS A 958 -16.81 51.26 16.34
C CYS A 958 -18.27 50.85 16.58
N ARG A 959 -19.25 51.41 15.84
CA ARG A 959 -20.65 50.99 15.92
C ARG A 959 -20.92 49.63 15.27
N LEU A 960 -19.98 49.11 14.48
CA LEU A 960 -20.11 47.79 13.86
C LEU A 960 -20.00 46.64 14.86
N MET A 961 -19.38 46.86 16.02
CA MET A 961 -19.26 45.86 17.09
C MET A 961 -20.26 46.11 18.22
N ASP A 962 -20.86 45.04 18.72
CA ASP A 962 -21.62 45.01 19.96
C ASP A 962 -20.69 44.71 21.14
N CYS A 963 -20.46 45.72 21.99
CA CYS A 963 -19.63 45.59 23.19
C CYS A 963 -20.14 44.52 24.18
N GLN A 964 -21.41 44.09 24.09
CA GLN A 964 -21.97 43.00 24.91
C GLN A 964 -21.45 41.63 24.50
N LYS A 965 -21.07 41.48 23.23
CA LYS A 965 -20.58 40.24 22.63
C LYS A 965 -19.06 40.11 22.69
N LEU A 966 -18.37 41.02 23.38
CA LEU A 966 -16.94 40.90 23.62
C LEU A 966 -16.67 39.94 24.78
N SER A 967 -15.67 39.08 24.61
CA SER A 967 -15.16 38.26 25.71
C SER A 967 -14.49 39.11 26.79
N LEU A 968 -14.29 38.53 27.97
CA LEU A 968 -13.60 39.20 29.07
C LEU A 968 -12.20 39.68 28.66
N GLU A 969 -11.46 38.86 27.91
CA GLU A 969 -10.11 39.21 27.42
C GLU A 969 -10.15 40.38 26.43
N ALA A 970 -11.10 40.36 25.49
CA ALA A 970 -11.30 41.44 24.53
C ALA A 970 -11.76 42.74 25.22
N CYS A 971 -12.63 42.64 26.23
CA CYS A 971 -13.05 43.78 27.04
C CYS A 971 -11.87 44.44 27.77
N THR A 972 -11.01 43.65 28.43
CA THR A 972 -9.84 44.19 29.13
C THR A 972 -8.88 44.89 28.15
N HIS A 973 -8.65 44.30 26.97
CA HIS A 973 -7.82 44.94 25.94
C HIS A 973 -8.45 46.23 25.43
N ALA A 974 -9.76 46.23 25.14
CA ALA A 974 -10.49 47.40 24.66
C ALA A 974 -10.58 48.53 25.69
N ALA A 975 -10.70 48.21 26.98
CA ALA A 975 -10.68 49.19 28.07
C ALA A 975 -9.35 49.97 28.15
N GLN A 976 -8.25 49.35 27.75
CA GLN A 976 -6.90 49.94 27.75
C GLN A 976 -6.52 50.56 26.40
N ASN A 977 -7.40 50.49 25.39
CA ASN A 977 -7.08 50.91 24.04
C ASN A 977 -7.39 52.40 23.82
N GLU A 978 -6.34 53.23 23.86
CA GLU A 978 -6.42 54.69 23.65
C GLU A 978 -6.92 55.12 22.26
N ARG A 979 -6.97 54.21 21.27
CA ARG A 979 -7.47 54.50 19.92
C ARG A 979 -9.00 54.51 19.84
N LEU A 980 -9.68 53.95 20.83
CA LEU A 980 -11.15 53.88 20.84
C LEU A 980 -11.76 55.20 21.37
N PRO A 981 -12.90 55.65 20.83
CA PRO A 981 -13.63 56.78 21.40
C PRO A 981 -14.01 56.52 22.86
N LEU A 982 -13.91 57.53 23.74
CA LEU A 982 -14.23 57.45 25.16
C LEU A 982 -15.59 56.80 25.46
N ARG A 983 -16.59 57.07 24.62
CA ARG A 983 -17.94 56.49 24.74
C ARG A 983 -17.92 54.96 24.66
N ILE A 984 -17.10 54.40 23.78
CA ILE A 984 -16.97 52.95 23.59
C ILE A 984 -16.22 52.33 24.77
N ILE A 985 -15.13 52.95 25.23
CA ILE A 985 -14.36 52.49 26.40
C ILE A 985 -15.26 52.37 27.65
N VAL A 986 -16.14 53.36 27.88
CA VAL A 986 -17.10 53.32 29.00
C VAL A 986 -18.10 52.17 28.85
N GLN A 987 -18.57 51.88 27.63
CA GLN A 987 -19.48 50.76 27.37
C GLN A 987 -18.80 49.41 27.61
N VAL A 988 -17.56 49.25 27.15
CA VAL A 988 -16.75 48.05 27.39
C VAL A 988 -16.53 47.81 28.88
N LEU A 989 -16.09 48.83 29.63
CA LEU A 989 -15.88 48.73 31.09
C LEU A 989 -17.16 48.35 31.84
N PHE A 990 -18.32 48.86 31.41
CA PHE A 990 -19.60 48.52 31.99
C PHE A 990 -19.95 47.03 31.79
N PHE A 991 -19.74 46.48 30.59
CA PHE A 991 -20.02 45.08 30.31
C PHE A 991 -18.97 44.13 30.92
N GLU A 992 -17.71 44.53 31.00
CA GLU A 992 -16.65 43.80 31.71
C GLU A 992 -17.05 43.59 33.19
N GLN A 993 -17.51 44.66 33.87
CA GLN A 993 -18.03 44.57 35.23
C GLN A 993 -19.24 43.65 35.35
N LEU A 994 -20.17 43.71 34.40
CA LEU A 994 -21.38 42.88 34.39
C LEU A 994 -21.04 41.39 34.21
N GLN A 995 -20.13 41.05 33.29
CA GLN A 995 -19.68 39.67 33.04
C GLN A 995 -18.89 39.10 34.22
N LEU A 996 -17.98 39.88 34.83
CA LEU A 996 -17.24 39.49 36.03
C LEU A 996 -18.18 39.22 37.21
N ARG A 997 -19.17 40.10 37.42
CA ARG A 997 -20.17 39.94 38.48
C ARG A 997 -21.02 38.67 38.28
N THR A 998 -21.42 38.40 37.04
CA THR A 998 -22.23 37.22 36.70
C THR A 998 -21.42 35.92 36.86
N SER A 999 -20.15 35.91 36.45
CA SER A 999 -19.24 34.77 36.60
C SER A 999 -18.96 34.44 38.07
N ILE A 1000 -18.78 35.48 38.90
CA ILE A 1000 -18.61 35.34 40.35
C ILE A 1000 -19.88 34.78 40.98
N ALA A 1001 -21.05 35.31 40.62
CA ALA A 1001 -22.34 34.80 41.11
C ALA A 1001 -22.58 33.32 40.71
N GLY A 1002 -22.18 32.92 39.49
CA GLY A 1002 -22.24 31.53 39.03
C GLY A 1002 -21.35 30.56 39.82
N CYS A 1003 -20.13 30.98 40.18
CA CYS A 1003 -19.21 30.18 41.01
C CYS A 1003 -19.70 29.98 42.47
N PHE A 1004 -20.44 30.95 43.02
CA PHE A 1004 -21.06 30.82 44.35
C PHE A 1004 -22.21 29.78 44.36
N LEU A 1005 -23.01 29.71 43.29
CA LEU A 1005 -24.12 28.74 43.18
C LEU A 1005 -23.66 27.29 42.98
N VAL A 1006 -22.44 27.07 42.45
CA VAL A 1006 -21.85 25.73 42.30
C VAL A 1006 -21.20 25.25 43.61
N SER A 1007 -20.74 26.16 44.46
CA SER A 1007 -20.05 25.82 45.73
C SER A 1007 -21.02 25.42 46.86
N ASP A 1008 -22.26 25.92 46.85
CA ASP A 1008 -23.27 25.59 47.87
C ASP A 1008 -23.98 24.24 47.65
N ASN A 1009 -23.83 23.61 46.47
CA ASN A 1009 -24.46 22.32 46.13
C ASN A 1009 -23.57 21.08 46.40
N LEU A 1010 -22.40 21.25 47.03
CA LEU A 1010 -21.46 20.16 47.36
C LEU A 1010 -21.52 19.70 48.83
N ALA A 1011 -22.41 20.28 49.64
CA ALA A 1011 -22.51 19.99 51.08
C ALA A 1011 -23.69 19.09 51.50
N ASP A 1012 -24.52 18.60 50.57
CA ASP A 1012 -25.61 17.67 50.92
C ASP A 1012 -25.58 16.41 50.05
N GLY A 1013 -25.38 15.28 50.73
CA GLY A 1013 -25.24 13.97 50.10
C GLY A 1013 -26.61 13.35 49.81
N SER A 1014 -26.86 13.04 48.55
CA SER A 1014 -27.51 11.81 48.05
C SER A 1014 -28.26 12.07 46.73
N ARG A 1015 -27.75 11.48 45.63
CA ARG A 1015 -28.54 10.76 44.61
C ARG A 1015 -27.63 10.30 43.47
N GLN A 1016 -27.60 8.98 43.27
CA GLN A 1016 -26.98 8.30 42.14
C GLN A 1016 -27.65 8.69 40.81
N PHE A 1017 -26.85 8.93 39.77
CA PHE A 1017 -27.29 8.73 38.39
C PHE A 1017 -26.47 7.62 37.72
N ARG A 1018 -27.21 6.84 36.93
CA ARG A 1018 -26.89 5.51 36.41
C ARG A 1018 -25.97 5.52 35.19
N SER A 1019 -25.12 4.49 35.16
CA SER A 1019 -24.50 3.76 34.03
C SER A 1019 -25.01 4.03 32.60
N GLY A 1020 -24.06 4.38 31.72
CA GLY A 1020 -24.02 3.99 30.31
C GLY A 1020 -22.62 3.47 29.94
N LEU A 1021 -22.54 2.25 29.40
CA LEU A 1021 -21.35 1.51 28.93
C LEU A 1021 -20.67 2.20 27.73
N GLY A 1022 -19.37 2.07 27.36
CA GLY A 1022 -18.15 1.41 27.85
C GLY A 1022 -17.01 1.80 26.85
N ALA A 1023 -15.85 2.34 27.27
CA ALA A 1023 -14.56 1.70 27.64
C ALA A 1023 -13.42 2.22 26.68
N PRO A 1024 -12.09 2.14 26.98
CA PRO A 1024 -11.40 1.87 28.24
C PRO A 1024 -10.25 2.87 28.62
N SER A 1025 -10.02 2.95 29.94
CA SER A 1025 -8.76 3.16 30.69
C SER A 1025 -7.58 3.98 30.12
N GLN A 1026 -7.32 5.13 30.74
CA GLN A 1026 -5.96 5.55 31.12
C GLN A 1026 -5.97 6.01 32.58
N GLU A 1027 -5.19 5.31 33.42
CA GLU A 1027 -4.90 5.69 34.81
C GLU A 1027 -4.11 7.00 34.85
N GLY A 1028 -4.55 7.95 35.68
CA GLY A 1028 -3.89 9.25 35.86
C GLY A 1028 -4.75 10.37 36.47
N GLY A 1029 -6.05 10.13 36.69
CA GLY A 1029 -7.02 11.20 37.02
C GLY A 1029 -7.01 11.75 38.46
N TRP A 1030 -6.54 11.01 39.47
CA TRP A 1030 -6.73 11.44 40.86
C TRP A 1030 -5.73 12.51 41.32
N THR A 1031 -4.50 12.48 40.82
CA THR A 1031 -3.45 13.46 41.17
C THR A 1031 -3.55 14.78 40.41
N THR A 1032 -4.19 14.76 39.23
CA THR A 1032 -4.43 15.96 38.40
C THR A 1032 -5.62 16.76 38.94
N ALA A 1033 -6.70 16.10 39.35
CA ALA A 1033 -7.88 16.74 39.94
C ALA A 1033 -7.59 17.46 41.28
N VAL A 1034 -6.64 16.96 42.08
CA VAL A 1034 -6.22 17.61 43.33
C VAL A 1034 -5.36 18.85 43.07
N ARG A 1035 -4.57 18.86 41.99
CA ARG A 1035 -3.77 20.02 41.57
C ARG A 1035 -4.63 21.09 40.90
N GLU A 1036 -5.63 20.70 40.11
CA GLU A 1036 -6.61 21.60 39.49
C GLU A 1036 -7.51 22.31 40.52
N ASN A 1037 -7.95 21.62 41.58
CA ASN A 1037 -8.70 22.24 42.67
C ASN A 1037 -7.90 23.32 43.44
N GLN A 1038 -6.58 23.17 43.52
CA GLN A 1038 -5.70 24.13 44.19
C GLN A 1038 -5.39 25.33 43.30
N VAL A 1039 -5.31 25.13 41.98
CA VAL A 1039 -5.19 26.20 40.96
C VAL A 1039 -6.48 27.01 40.86
N LEU A 1040 -7.66 26.38 40.92
CA LEU A 1040 -8.96 27.06 40.96
C LEU A 1040 -9.08 27.99 42.18
N LYS A 1041 -8.58 27.56 43.35
CA LYS A 1041 -8.59 28.38 44.56
C LYS A 1041 -7.71 29.63 44.45
N VAL A 1042 -6.53 29.50 43.83
CA VAL A 1042 -5.64 30.65 43.54
C VAL A 1042 -6.24 31.59 42.49
N GLY A 1043 -6.94 31.04 41.48
CA GLY A 1043 -7.69 31.82 40.50
C GLY A 1043 -8.83 32.63 41.11
N MET A 1044 -9.57 32.06 42.07
CA MET A 1044 -10.67 32.75 42.77
C MET A 1044 -10.17 33.96 43.59
N ASP A 1045 -9.02 33.84 44.24
CA ASP A 1045 -8.44 34.95 45.01
C ASP A 1045 -7.93 36.08 44.10
N SER A 1046 -7.37 35.72 42.93
CA SER A 1046 -6.98 36.69 41.90
C SER A 1046 -8.18 37.43 41.30
N MET A 1047 -9.28 36.73 40.98
CA MET A 1047 -10.51 37.37 40.48
C MET A 1047 -11.15 38.29 41.51
N ARG A 1048 -11.15 37.90 42.80
CA ARG A 1048 -11.64 38.75 43.90
C ARG A 1048 -10.85 40.04 44.03
N MET A 1049 -9.52 39.97 43.91
CA MET A 1049 -8.64 41.14 43.92
C MET A 1049 -8.94 42.07 42.73
N ARG A 1050 -9.14 41.52 41.53
CA ARG A 1050 -9.42 42.32 40.33
C ARG A 1050 -10.78 43.04 40.38
N VAL A 1051 -11.82 42.41 40.94
CA VAL A 1051 -13.10 43.09 41.17
C VAL A 1051 -12.97 44.23 42.17
N SER A 1052 -12.22 44.04 43.26
CA SER A 1052 -12.01 45.11 44.24
C SER A 1052 -11.22 46.28 43.64
N GLU A 1053 -10.29 46.00 42.72
CA GLU A 1053 -9.55 47.02 41.98
C GLU A 1053 -10.44 47.76 40.98
N LEU A 1054 -11.28 47.07 40.22
CA LEU A 1054 -12.25 47.68 39.29
C LEU A 1054 -13.33 48.50 40.02
N GLU A 1055 -13.79 48.05 41.19
CA GLU A 1055 -14.71 48.83 42.04
C GLU A 1055 -14.05 50.14 42.53
N LYS A 1056 -12.75 50.08 42.83
CA LYS A 1056 -11.94 51.24 43.20
C LYS A 1056 -11.72 52.18 42.01
N GLU A 1057 -11.42 51.66 40.83
CA GLU A 1057 -11.29 52.44 39.60
C GLU A 1057 -12.62 53.10 39.21
N CYS A 1058 -13.74 52.38 39.29
CA CYS A 1058 -15.07 52.93 39.05
C CYS A 1058 -15.48 53.98 40.09
N SER A 1059 -15.09 53.79 41.35
CA SER A 1059 -15.29 54.78 42.42
C SER A 1059 -14.42 56.02 42.22
N ASN A 1060 -13.16 55.85 41.81
CA ASN A 1060 -12.26 56.95 41.46
C ASN A 1060 -12.81 57.72 40.25
N MET A 1061 -13.26 57.03 39.22
CA MET A 1061 -13.82 57.63 38.02
C MET A 1061 -15.13 58.36 38.32
N LYS A 1062 -15.98 57.82 39.20
CA LYS A 1062 -17.17 58.51 39.73
C LYS A 1062 -16.80 59.74 40.56
N GLN A 1063 -15.76 59.67 41.39
CA GLN A 1063 -15.24 60.80 42.16
C GLN A 1063 -14.61 61.87 41.26
N GLU A 1064 -13.94 61.50 40.17
CA GLU A 1064 -13.41 62.45 39.18
C GLU A 1064 -14.55 63.13 38.40
N ILE A 1065 -15.60 62.38 38.03
CA ILE A 1065 -16.83 62.94 37.45
C ILE A 1065 -17.53 63.89 38.46
N GLU A 1066 -17.57 63.55 39.74
CA GLU A 1066 -18.14 64.39 40.80
C GLU A 1066 -17.26 65.61 41.15
N LYS A 1067 -15.93 65.50 41.04
CA LYS A 1067 -14.96 66.61 41.20
C LYS A 1067 -15.02 67.58 40.03
N LEU A 1068 -15.21 67.08 38.81
CA LEU A 1068 -15.54 67.89 37.63
C LEU A 1068 -16.88 68.62 37.81
N GLY A 1069 -17.76 68.14 38.70
CA GLY A 1069 -19.05 68.75 39.05
C GLY A 1069 -19.07 69.63 40.31
N ARG A 1070 -17.99 69.74 41.10
CA ARG A 1070 -17.94 70.54 42.34
C ARG A 1070 -16.65 71.37 42.47
N VAL A 1071 -16.44 72.30 41.55
CA VAL A 1071 -15.63 73.52 41.80
C VAL A 1071 -16.59 74.71 41.84
N LYS A 1072 -16.71 75.30 43.03
CA LYS A 1072 -17.52 76.49 43.34
C LYS A 1072 -16.57 77.70 43.36
N GLY A 1073 -16.90 78.78 42.64
CA GLY A 1073 -16.37 80.10 42.95
C GLY A 1073 -16.17 81.04 41.76
N GLY A 1074 -17.24 81.71 41.34
CA GLY A 1074 -17.19 82.79 40.35
C GLY A 1074 -18.59 83.30 39.98
N SER A 1075 -19.15 84.14 40.84
CA SER A 1075 -20.44 84.84 40.79
C SER A 1075 -20.98 85.28 39.41
N GLY A 1076 -22.28 85.06 39.17
CA GLY A 1076 -23.07 85.86 38.22
C GLY A 1076 -24.36 85.21 37.71
N GLY A 1077 -25.47 85.38 38.45
CA GLY A 1077 -26.82 85.53 37.89
C GLY A 1077 -27.53 84.35 37.19
N GLY A 1078 -28.57 83.82 37.84
CA GLY A 1078 -29.87 83.58 37.18
C GLY A 1078 -30.08 82.31 36.35
N SER A 1079 -30.72 81.32 36.97
CA SER A 1079 -31.91 80.63 36.42
C SER A 1079 -31.83 80.06 34.99
N THR A 1080 -31.26 78.87 34.84
CA THR A 1080 -31.73 77.85 33.87
C THR A 1080 -31.14 76.47 34.19
N TRP A 1081 -31.57 75.84 35.28
CA TRP A 1081 -31.31 74.40 35.50
C TRP A 1081 -32.61 73.69 35.87
N GLY A 1082 -33.46 73.56 34.85
CA GLY A 1082 -34.69 72.80 34.90
C GLY A 1082 -35.01 72.27 33.50
N ASN A 1083 -34.07 71.58 32.84
CA ASN A 1083 -34.33 70.75 31.65
C ASN A 1083 -33.07 70.03 31.08
N MET A 1084 -32.31 69.32 31.91
CA MET A 1084 -31.23 68.44 31.41
C MET A 1084 -31.20 67.03 32.03
N SER A 1085 -32.35 66.58 32.54
CA SER A 1085 -32.56 65.22 33.08
C SER A 1085 -33.41 64.32 32.15
N ARG A 1086 -33.53 64.65 30.86
CA ARG A 1086 -34.36 63.89 29.90
C ARG A 1086 -33.66 63.40 28.62
N LYS A 1087 -32.32 63.43 28.54
CA LYS A 1087 -31.56 62.93 27.37
C LYS A 1087 -30.58 61.78 27.64
N PHE A 1088 -30.52 61.28 28.87
CA PHE A 1088 -29.84 60.02 29.22
C PHE A 1088 -30.89 59.04 29.73
N GLY A 1089 -31.46 58.25 28.82
CA GLY A 1089 -32.50 57.26 29.12
C GLY A 1089 -31.94 56.05 29.86
N PHE A 1090 -31.77 56.17 31.17
CA PHE A 1090 -31.53 55.04 32.08
C PHE A 1090 -32.65 54.99 33.12
N LYS A 1091 -33.60 54.06 32.97
CA LYS A 1091 -34.57 53.72 34.03
C LYS A 1091 -34.01 52.55 34.84
N PHE A 1092 -33.38 52.85 35.98
CA PHE A 1092 -33.10 51.84 37.02
C PHE A 1092 -34.29 51.77 37.99
N LYS A 1093 -34.93 50.60 38.10
CA LYS A 1093 -35.76 50.25 39.26
C LYS A 1093 -34.83 49.67 40.32
N SER A 1094 -34.54 50.45 41.36
CA SER A 1094 -33.83 50.01 42.56
C SER A 1094 -34.86 49.46 43.56
N GLN A 1095 -34.76 48.17 43.89
CA GLN A 1095 -35.32 47.60 45.11
C GLN A 1095 -34.13 47.09 45.93
N MET A 1096 -33.49 47.99 46.67
CA MET A 1096 -32.52 47.64 47.71
C MET A 1096 -33.29 47.24 48.97
N CYS A 1097 -33.24 45.96 49.34
CA CYS A 1097 -33.43 45.54 50.72
C CYS A 1097 -32.10 45.72 51.46
N SER A 1098 -32.07 46.68 52.37
CA SER A 1098 -31.07 46.75 53.44
C SER A 1098 -31.35 45.64 54.45
N ALA A 1099 -30.32 44.89 54.84
CA ALA A 1099 -30.33 44.08 56.05
C ALA A 1099 -29.04 44.33 56.84
N GLN A 1100 -29.26 44.67 58.11
CA GLN A 1100 -28.36 45.18 59.14
C GLN A 1100 -27.11 44.34 59.42
N GLU A 1101 -25.99 45.03 59.70
CA GLU A 1101 -24.94 44.53 60.57
C GLU A 1101 -25.42 44.54 62.03
N GLY A 1102 -25.23 43.42 62.74
CA GLY A 1102 -25.56 43.28 64.15
C GLY A 1102 -24.90 42.09 64.83
N SER A 1103 -23.70 42.34 65.39
CA SER A 1103 -23.12 41.75 66.61
C SER A 1103 -22.99 40.22 66.75
N VAL A 1104 -21.74 39.72 66.69
CA VAL A 1104 -21.17 38.90 67.78
C VAL A 1104 -19.67 39.23 67.91
N SER A 1105 -19.32 39.94 68.98
CA SER A 1105 -17.93 40.07 69.45
C SER A 1105 -17.75 39.22 70.71
N LYS A 1106 -16.63 38.47 70.75
CA LYS A 1106 -15.92 37.90 71.91
C LYS A 1106 -16.54 36.71 72.66
N GLN A 1107 -15.95 35.51 72.46
CA GLN A 1107 -15.22 34.71 73.46
C GLN A 1107 -15.13 33.23 73.04
N ASN A 1108 -13.95 32.78 72.61
CA ASN A 1108 -13.14 31.85 73.42
C ASN A 1108 -11.82 31.54 72.72
N LYS A 1109 -10.73 32.03 73.33
CA LYS A 1109 -9.38 31.50 73.15
C LYS A 1109 -9.32 30.14 73.86
N ALA A 1110 -8.83 29.11 73.18
CA ALA A 1110 -7.94 28.14 73.80
C ALA A 1110 -7.07 27.50 72.69
N VAL A 1111 -5.79 27.91 72.63
CA VAL A 1111 -4.65 27.07 72.98
C VAL A 1111 -4.22 26.13 71.84
N GLY A 1112 -3.15 26.55 71.15
CA GLY A 1112 -1.85 25.92 71.38
C GLY A 1112 -1.44 24.78 70.45
N LYS A 1113 -0.44 25.10 69.61
CA LYS A 1113 0.75 24.28 69.26
C LYS A 1113 0.50 22.85 68.76
N LEU A 1114 0.88 22.59 67.51
CA LEU A 1114 2.08 21.78 67.20
C LEU A 1114 2.36 21.82 65.69
N GLU A 1115 3.28 22.70 65.28
CA GLU A 1115 4.07 22.45 64.06
C GLU A 1115 5.54 22.73 64.40
N LYS A 1116 6.36 21.68 64.26
CA LYS A 1116 7.81 21.76 64.21
C LYS A 1116 8.24 21.02 62.96
N GLY A 1117 8.92 21.74 62.07
CA GLY A 1117 10.05 21.15 61.36
C GLY A 1117 9.98 21.11 59.84
N ARG A 1118 10.19 22.28 59.23
CA ARG A 1118 11.27 22.58 58.27
C ARG A 1118 11.45 21.72 57.01
N GLY A 1119 11.50 22.44 55.88
CA GLY A 1119 12.54 22.32 54.85
C GLY A 1119 12.59 23.63 54.05
N LYS A 1120 13.71 24.23 53.65
CA LYS A 1120 15.16 23.95 53.75
C LYS A 1120 15.87 25.30 53.54
N GLN A 1121 17.07 25.46 54.07
CA GLN A 1121 18.02 26.44 53.57
C GLN A 1121 19.40 25.79 53.38
N HIS A 1122 20.10 26.27 52.36
CA HIS A 1122 21.55 26.27 52.12
C HIS A 1122 22.20 25.22 51.21
N LYS A 1123 22.62 25.74 50.04
CA LYS A 1123 24.00 26.02 49.58
C LYS A 1123 25.07 24.92 49.72
N HIS A 1124 25.66 24.62 48.55
CA HIS A 1124 26.96 24.01 48.28
C HIS A 1124 28.09 24.31 49.30
N LYS A 1125 28.88 23.27 49.62
CA LYS A 1125 30.35 23.31 49.53
C LYS A 1125 30.98 21.90 49.55
N LYS A 1126 31.85 21.69 48.54
CA LYS A 1126 33.09 20.88 48.47
C LYS A 1126 33.10 19.41 48.95
N ASP A 1127 33.37 18.53 47.99
CA ASP A 1127 34.12 17.28 48.20
C ASP A 1127 35.63 17.53 48.35
N LEU A 1128 36.23 16.77 49.25
CA LEU A 1128 37.63 16.36 49.29
C LEU A 1128 37.62 14.85 49.52
N SER A 1129 37.92 14.10 48.45
CA SER A 1129 38.88 13.00 48.35
C SER A 1129 38.92 11.87 49.42
N TRP A 1130 38.90 10.62 48.91
CA TRP A 1130 39.74 9.44 49.21
C TRP A 1130 38.96 8.12 49.38
N GLU A 1131 39.35 7.17 48.50
CA GLU A 1131 39.51 5.71 48.63
C GLU A 1131 38.53 4.83 49.42
N GLY A 1132 38.17 3.70 48.78
CA GLY A 1132 37.48 2.55 49.37
C GLY A 1132 36.81 1.70 48.31
#